data_AF-A0A7G2E7A2-F1
#
_entry.id   AF-A0A7G2E7A2-F1
#
_cell.length_a   1.000
_cell.length_b   1.000
_cell.length_c   1.000
_cell.angle_alpha   90.00
_cell.angle_beta   90.00
_cell.angle_gamma   90.00
#
_symmetry.space_group_name_H-M   'P 1'
#
loop_
_entity.id
_entity.type
_entity.pdbx_description
1 polymer ?
#
loop_
_entity_poly.entity_id
_entity_poly.type
_entity_poly.pdbx_seq_one_letter_code
_entity_poly.pdbx_strand_id
1 'polypeptide(L)'
;MYVVESKAGAIGCMILSLCCLGSWPAILTLLERRGRLPQHTFLDFATANLLAAIVIAFSLGEIGKSTFLKPDFTTQLPQDNWPSVLLAVAGGVLLSIGNLATQYAFAFVGLSVTEVITASITVVIGTTLNYFLDNKINKAEILFPGVGCFLIAVFLGAAVHASNAADVKEKLKSLPSEDLYSSIENGEDKPEIEKTDVESQEKLAEKAKAGTAGFYVELENKRAIKVFGKSIMIGLFITLFAGISLSLFSPAFNLATNDQWSTLPKGVPKLVVYTAFFYFSIAGFLISLILNLIFLYRPMVGLARSSLKKYIYDSKGRGWAVFAGFLCGFGNGLQFMGGQAAGYAAADSVQALPLVSTFWGIVLFGEYRKSSKRTYALLVSMLAMFVAAVAILMASSEVILSSVLAEPSKGLIHLEPENMYLVESKGGAIACMLLALLSLGTWPAVLTLLERRGRLPQHTYLDYSITNLLAAIIIAFTFGQIGSTKPDSPNFITQLAQDNWPSVMFAMAGGIVLSLGNLSTQYAWALVGLSVTEVITSSITVVIGSTLNYFLDDKINKAEILFPGVACFLIAVCLGSAVHRSNADDNKAKLRDFETAKQEASGPSTEIGTNSSKDLETNVTTKPKEGTARFLIELENTRAIKVFGKRKIIGLAITFFAGLCFSLFSPAFNLATNDQWNRLKQGVPKLVVYTAFFYFSVSCFIIALILNVVFLYYPVLGLPKSSFKAYLNDWNGRYWAFLAGFLCGFGNGLQFMGGQAAGYAAADSVQALPLVSTFWGVVLFGEYRRSSRKTYLLLFCMLFMFISAVAVLMASSGHRK
;
A
#
# COMPACT_ATOMS: atom_id res chain seq x y z
N MET A 1 -22.23 13.56 -29.39
CA MET A 1 -21.35 12.42 -29.05
C MET A 1 -22.14 11.12 -28.94
N TYR A 2 -21.53 9.99 -29.29
CA TYR A 2 -22.09 8.65 -29.08
C TYR A 2 -22.16 8.34 -27.57
N VAL A 3 -23.28 7.80 -27.09
CA VAL A 3 -23.48 7.46 -25.67
C VAL A 3 -24.00 6.04 -25.58
N VAL A 4 -23.49 5.28 -24.61
CA VAL A 4 -23.97 3.92 -24.34
C VAL A 4 -25.22 4.02 -23.47
N GLU A 5 -26.38 3.70 -24.04
CA GLU A 5 -27.68 3.89 -23.37
C GLU A 5 -28.28 2.61 -22.79
N SER A 6 -27.68 1.44 -23.06
CA SER A 6 -28.21 0.14 -22.63
C SER A 6 -27.28 -0.59 -21.68
N LYS A 7 -27.87 -1.37 -20.76
CA LYS A 7 -27.12 -2.24 -19.82
C LYS A 7 -26.23 -3.23 -20.56
N ALA A 8 -26.80 -3.86 -21.59
CA ALA A 8 -26.09 -4.81 -22.43
C ALA A 8 -24.93 -4.16 -23.17
N GLY A 9 -25.11 -2.93 -23.68
CA GLY A 9 -24.04 -2.15 -24.29
C GLY A 9 -22.92 -1.82 -23.32
N ALA A 10 -23.25 -1.37 -22.10
CA ALA A 10 -22.27 -1.05 -21.07
C ALA A 10 -21.46 -2.28 -20.66
N ILE A 11 -22.13 -3.42 -20.42
CA ILE A 11 -21.48 -4.70 -20.13
C ILE A 11 -20.61 -5.16 -21.30
N GLY A 12 -21.08 -5.01 -22.54
CA GLY A 12 -20.30 -5.31 -23.74
C GLY A 12 -19.01 -4.49 -23.83
N CYS A 13 -19.09 -3.18 -23.55
CA CYS A 13 -17.92 -2.30 -23.48
C CYS A 13 -16.93 -2.75 -22.39
N MET A 14 -17.41 -3.10 -21.19
CA MET A 14 -16.54 -3.56 -20.11
C MET A 14 -15.88 -4.91 -20.40
N ILE A 15 -16.60 -5.88 -20.98
CA ILE A 15 -16.00 -7.18 -21.36
C ILE A 15 -14.93 -6.99 -22.43
N LEU A 16 -15.22 -6.19 -23.47
CA LEU A 16 -14.24 -5.90 -24.52
C LEU A 16 -13.02 -5.15 -23.97
N SER A 17 -13.26 -4.20 -23.06
CA SER A 17 -12.21 -3.50 -22.33
C SER A 17 -11.31 -4.45 -21.56
N LEU A 18 -11.87 -5.40 -20.80
CA LEU A 18 -11.13 -6.43 -20.06
C LEU A 18 -10.22 -7.24 -20.99
N CYS A 19 -10.71 -7.65 -22.16
CA CYS A 19 -9.90 -8.34 -23.16
C CYS A 19 -8.73 -7.49 -23.66
N CYS A 20 -8.94 -6.21 -23.95
CA CYS A 20 -7.91 -5.29 -24.41
C CYS A 20 -6.88 -5.00 -23.30
N LEU A 21 -7.36 -4.59 -22.12
CA LEU A 21 -6.52 -4.19 -20.98
C LEU A 21 -5.73 -5.36 -20.40
N GLY A 22 -6.26 -6.59 -20.42
CA GLY A 22 -5.51 -7.75 -19.95
C GLY A 22 -4.52 -8.33 -20.96
N SER A 23 -4.54 -7.88 -22.23
CA SER A 23 -3.67 -8.39 -23.29
C SER A 23 -2.38 -7.57 -23.50
N TRP A 24 -2.42 -6.24 -23.33
CA TRP A 24 -1.21 -5.42 -23.50
C TRP A 24 -0.06 -5.75 -22.53
N PRO A 25 -0.30 -6.14 -21.26
CA PRO A 25 0.76 -6.53 -20.33
C PRO A 25 1.60 -7.71 -20.82
N ALA A 26 0.92 -8.69 -21.44
CA ALA A 26 1.57 -9.86 -22.01
C ALA A 26 2.48 -9.48 -23.19
N ILE A 27 2.06 -8.52 -24.02
CA ILE A 27 2.87 -8.04 -25.14
C ILE A 27 4.14 -7.32 -24.64
N LEU A 28 4.04 -6.47 -23.61
CA LEU A 28 5.23 -5.81 -23.06
C LEU A 28 6.18 -6.81 -22.41
N THR A 29 5.64 -7.81 -21.71
CA THR A 29 6.41 -8.93 -21.15
C THR A 29 7.12 -9.72 -22.25
N LEU A 30 6.46 -9.97 -23.38
CA LEU A 30 7.05 -10.63 -24.55
C LEU A 30 8.21 -9.83 -25.14
N LEU A 31 8.07 -8.51 -25.24
CA LEU A 31 9.11 -7.62 -25.76
C LEU A 31 10.32 -7.54 -24.85
N GLU A 32 10.10 -7.48 -23.54
CA GLU A 32 11.14 -7.55 -22.51
C GLU A 32 11.92 -8.87 -22.60
N ARG A 33 11.21 -10.01 -22.71
CA ARG A 33 11.82 -11.34 -22.89
C ARG A 33 12.57 -11.51 -24.21
N ARG A 34 12.30 -10.67 -25.21
CA ARG A 34 13.03 -10.60 -26.49
C ARG A 34 14.20 -9.61 -26.45
N GLY A 35 14.46 -8.98 -25.31
CA GLY A 35 15.58 -8.07 -25.11
C GLY A 35 15.32 -6.62 -25.55
N ARG A 36 14.08 -6.24 -25.89
CA ARG A 36 13.75 -4.83 -26.18
C ARG A 36 13.74 -4.06 -24.86
N LEU A 37 14.39 -2.91 -24.84
CA LEU A 37 14.47 -2.08 -23.64
C LEU A 37 13.06 -1.60 -23.21
N PRO A 38 12.70 -1.67 -21.91
CA PRO A 38 11.44 -1.16 -21.39
C PRO A 38 11.21 0.32 -21.73
N GLN A 39 12.24 1.17 -21.65
CA GLN A 39 12.11 2.60 -21.97
C GLN A 39 11.68 2.86 -23.42
N HIS A 40 12.22 2.08 -24.36
CA HIS A 40 11.86 2.19 -25.78
C HIS A 40 10.42 1.72 -25.98
N THR A 41 10.13 0.56 -25.40
CA THR A 41 8.81 -0.09 -25.48
C THR A 41 7.71 0.79 -24.91
N PHE A 42 7.93 1.43 -23.76
CA PHE A 42 6.89 2.22 -23.11
C PHE A 42 6.63 3.54 -23.83
N LEU A 43 7.65 4.14 -24.45
CA LEU A 43 7.45 5.37 -25.21
C LEU A 43 6.58 5.10 -26.45
N ASP A 44 6.85 4.02 -27.20
CA ASP A 44 6.00 3.57 -28.31
C ASP A 44 4.56 3.27 -27.84
N PHE A 45 4.42 2.60 -26.69
CA PHE A 45 3.15 2.29 -26.05
C PHE A 45 2.36 3.56 -25.68
N ALA A 46 3.00 4.53 -25.03
CA ALA A 46 2.35 5.77 -24.58
C ALA A 46 1.91 6.64 -25.77
N THR A 47 2.71 6.69 -26.84
CA THR A 47 2.33 7.37 -28.09
C THR A 47 1.10 6.72 -28.70
N ALA A 48 1.05 5.40 -28.81
CA ALA A 48 -0.09 4.69 -29.38
C ALA A 48 -1.36 4.80 -28.52
N ASN A 49 -1.22 4.82 -27.20
CA ASN A 49 -2.32 5.06 -26.26
C ASN A 49 -2.95 6.45 -26.50
N LEU A 50 -2.13 7.50 -26.66
CA LEU A 50 -2.61 8.84 -27.01
C LEU A 50 -3.30 8.85 -28.38
N LEU A 51 -2.71 8.22 -29.39
CA LEU A 51 -3.32 8.15 -30.73
C LEU A 51 -4.69 7.45 -30.71
N ALA A 52 -4.84 6.37 -29.95
CA ALA A 52 -6.13 5.70 -29.77
C ALA A 52 -7.17 6.64 -29.14
N ALA A 53 -6.79 7.41 -28.12
CA ALA A 53 -7.67 8.38 -27.48
C ALA A 53 -8.08 9.52 -28.44
N ILE A 54 -7.14 10.03 -29.24
CA ILE A 54 -7.42 11.04 -30.29
C ILE A 54 -8.43 10.49 -31.30
N VAL A 55 -8.20 9.27 -31.80
CA VAL A 55 -9.11 8.63 -32.75
C VAL A 55 -10.50 8.45 -32.15
N ILE A 56 -10.60 7.99 -30.90
CA ILE A 56 -11.90 7.82 -30.20
C ILE A 56 -12.60 9.18 -30.02
N ALA A 57 -11.88 10.22 -29.63
CA ALA A 57 -12.44 11.55 -29.41
C ALA A 57 -13.00 12.16 -30.72
N PHE A 58 -12.21 12.16 -31.80
CA PHE A 58 -12.64 12.73 -33.09
C PHE A 58 -13.60 11.83 -33.89
N SER A 59 -13.78 10.56 -33.49
CA SER A 59 -14.80 9.68 -34.07
C SER A 59 -16.06 9.67 -33.22
N LEU A 60 -16.07 8.93 -32.12
CA LEU A 60 -17.23 8.73 -31.26
C LEU A 60 -17.66 10.00 -30.52
N GLY A 61 -16.72 10.89 -30.22
CA GLY A 61 -17.01 12.19 -29.58
C GLY A 61 -17.79 13.15 -30.48
N GLU A 62 -17.68 13.03 -31.80
CA GLU A 62 -18.33 13.88 -32.79
C GLU A 62 -19.67 13.33 -33.31
N ILE A 63 -19.97 12.05 -33.05
CA ILE A 63 -21.21 11.43 -33.57
C ILE A 63 -22.45 12.00 -32.86
N GLY A 64 -23.46 12.43 -33.61
CA GLY A 64 -24.76 12.86 -33.11
C GLY A 64 -24.93 14.39 -33.06
N LYS A 65 -26.09 14.86 -32.58
CA LYS A 65 -26.38 16.30 -32.49
C LYS A 65 -25.78 16.90 -31.22
N SER A 66 -24.97 17.94 -31.38
CA SER A 66 -24.42 18.76 -30.30
C SER A 66 -25.50 19.63 -29.66
N THR A 67 -25.51 19.71 -28.33
CA THR A 67 -26.39 20.61 -27.58
C THR A 67 -25.60 21.30 -26.48
N PHE A 68 -26.11 22.42 -25.95
CA PHE A 68 -25.44 23.13 -24.85
C PHE A 68 -25.24 22.25 -23.60
N LEU A 69 -26.23 21.38 -23.28
CA LEU A 69 -26.18 20.47 -22.13
C LEU A 69 -25.36 19.19 -22.39
N LYS A 70 -25.23 18.78 -23.65
CA LYS A 70 -24.45 17.63 -24.10
C LYS A 70 -23.64 18.04 -25.33
N PRO A 71 -22.55 18.80 -25.15
CA PRO A 71 -21.70 19.19 -26.27
C PRO A 71 -21.00 17.96 -26.85
N ASP A 72 -20.73 18.01 -28.15
CA ASP A 72 -19.74 17.11 -28.76
C ASP A 72 -18.32 17.46 -28.27
N PHE A 73 -17.34 16.66 -28.68
CA PHE A 73 -15.95 16.85 -28.26
C PHE A 73 -15.39 18.22 -28.67
N THR A 74 -15.47 18.60 -29.94
CA THR A 74 -14.89 19.86 -30.46
C THR A 74 -15.57 21.11 -29.89
N THR A 75 -16.89 21.10 -29.71
CA THR A 75 -17.64 22.21 -29.10
C THR A 75 -17.41 22.37 -27.61
N GLN A 76 -16.92 21.32 -26.92
CA GLN A 76 -16.59 21.37 -25.49
C GLN A 76 -15.18 21.90 -25.20
N LEU A 77 -14.22 21.76 -26.12
CA LEU A 77 -12.83 22.22 -25.94
C LEU A 77 -12.68 23.71 -25.51
N PRO A 78 -13.47 24.67 -26.05
CA PRO A 78 -13.33 26.08 -25.66
C PRO A 78 -14.09 26.47 -24.38
N GLN A 79 -14.81 25.54 -23.73
CA GLN A 79 -15.61 25.83 -22.53
C GLN A 79 -14.74 25.96 -21.28
N ASP A 80 -15.17 26.77 -20.31
CA ASP A 80 -14.44 27.00 -19.05
C ASP A 80 -14.65 25.87 -18.04
N ASN A 81 -14.06 24.70 -18.35
CA ASN A 81 -14.16 23.47 -17.56
C ASN A 81 -12.81 23.07 -16.94
N TRP A 82 -11.92 24.04 -16.70
CA TRP A 82 -10.54 23.78 -16.26
C TRP A 82 -10.42 22.95 -14.96
N PRO A 83 -11.31 23.05 -13.94
CA PRO A 83 -11.20 22.22 -12.74
C PRO A 83 -11.39 20.73 -13.05
N SER A 84 -12.41 20.39 -13.85
CA SER A 84 -12.63 19.02 -14.33
C SER A 84 -11.50 18.53 -15.23
N VAL A 85 -10.93 19.42 -16.07
CA VAL A 85 -9.75 19.10 -16.89
C VAL A 85 -8.55 18.75 -16.02
N LEU A 86 -8.32 19.46 -14.90
CA LEU A 86 -7.24 19.10 -13.97
C LEU A 86 -7.42 17.72 -13.34
N LEU A 87 -8.65 17.33 -13.02
CA LEU A 87 -8.94 16.00 -12.47
C LEU A 87 -8.69 14.91 -13.51
N ALA A 88 -9.05 15.17 -14.77
CA ALA A 88 -8.70 14.28 -15.88
C ALA A 88 -7.18 14.19 -16.08
N VAL A 89 -6.46 15.31 -15.99
CA VAL A 89 -4.99 15.37 -16.05
C VAL A 89 -4.36 14.54 -14.93
N ALA A 90 -4.85 14.68 -13.69
CA ALA A 90 -4.37 13.92 -12.54
C ALA A 90 -4.58 12.41 -12.75
N GLY A 91 -5.77 12.00 -13.22
CA GLY A 91 -6.04 10.61 -13.59
C GLY A 91 -5.07 10.08 -14.65
N GLY A 92 -4.80 10.87 -15.70
CA GLY A 92 -3.92 10.49 -16.80
C GLY A 92 -2.47 10.27 -16.35
N VAL A 93 -2.00 11.14 -15.45
CA VAL A 93 -0.69 11.02 -14.81
C VAL A 93 -0.61 9.75 -13.96
N LEU A 94 -1.62 9.50 -13.12
CA LEU A 94 -1.69 8.32 -12.24
C LEU A 94 -1.68 7.01 -13.03
N LEU A 95 -2.51 6.90 -14.07
CA LEU A 95 -2.54 5.72 -14.94
C LEU A 95 -1.17 5.49 -15.59
N SER A 96 -0.54 6.54 -16.10
CA SER A 96 0.72 6.41 -16.85
C SER A 96 1.90 6.03 -15.97
N ILE A 97 1.99 6.63 -14.78
CA ILE A 97 2.99 6.25 -13.77
C ILE A 97 2.75 4.81 -13.31
N GLY A 98 1.49 4.43 -13.06
CA GLY A 98 1.11 3.08 -12.70
C GLY A 98 1.47 2.04 -13.76
N ASN A 99 1.15 2.29 -15.02
CA ASN A 99 1.49 1.42 -16.15
C ASN A 99 3.00 1.30 -16.36
N LEU A 100 3.75 2.41 -16.22
CA LEU A 100 5.21 2.40 -16.32
C LEU A 100 5.83 1.56 -15.21
N ALA A 101 5.42 1.78 -13.96
CA ALA A 101 5.86 0.98 -12.82
C ALA A 101 5.52 -0.51 -12.99
N THR A 102 4.31 -0.80 -13.47
CA THR A 102 3.83 -2.16 -13.77
C THR A 102 4.73 -2.87 -14.81
N GLN A 103 5.12 -2.18 -15.89
CA GLN A 103 6.04 -2.71 -16.89
C GLN A 103 7.38 -3.15 -16.28
N TYR A 104 7.94 -2.34 -15.37
CA TYR A 104 9.18 -2.71 -14.68
C TYR A 104 8.95 -3.83 -13.65
N ALA A 105 7.81 -3.84 -12.96
CA ALA A 105 7.48 -4.89 -12.00
C ALA A 105 7.39 -6.29 -12.64
N PHE A 106 6.87 -6.39 -13.88
CA PHE A 106 6.83 -7.67 -14.63
C PHE A 106 8.20 -8.34 -14.74
N ALA A 107 9.27 -7.56 -14.82
CA ALA A 107 10.60 -8.10 -14.92
C ALA A 107 11.02 -8.83 -13.63
N PHE A 108 10.74 -8.23 -12.48
CA PHE A 108 11.19 -8.70 -11.18
C PHE A 108 10.30 -9.78 -10.57
N VAL A 109 8.98 -9.63 -10.64
CA VAL A 109 8.02 -10.50 -9.94
C VAL A 109 7.22 -11.40 -10.90
N GLY A 110 7.26 -11.10 -12.20
CA GLY A 110 6.54 -11.84 -13.23
C GLY A 110 5.12 -11.32 -13.47
N LEU A 111 4.61 -11.54 -14.68
CA LEU A 111 3.32 -11.03 -15.16
C LEU A 111 2.16 -11.46 -14.24
N SER A 112 2.08 -12.76 -13.91
CA SER A 112 0.97 -13.30 -13.13
C SER A 112 0.86 -12.67 -11.72
N VAL A 113 2.00 -12.36 -11.09
CA VAL A 113 2.00 -11.84 -9.71
C VAL A 113 1.75 -10.34 -9.69
N THR A 114 2.44 -9.61 -10.56
CA THR A 114 2.27 -8.17 -10.68
C THR A 114 0.81 -7.83 -10.95
N GLU A 115 0.19 -8.47 -11.94
CA GLU A 115 -1.21 -8.22 -12.31
C GLU A 115 -2.18 -8.55 -11.19
N VAL A 116 -1.98 -9.66 -10.47
CA VAL A 116 -2.86 -10.03 -9.35
C VAL A 116 -2.78 -8.96 -8.25
N ILE A 117 -1.58 -8.52 -7.85
CA ILE A 117 -1.41 -7.54 -6.78
C ILE A 117 -1.95 -6.16 -7.19
N THR A 118 -1.62 -5.67 -8.39
CA THR A 118 -2.10 -4.36 -8.85
C THR A 118 -3.61 -4.35 -9.00
N ALA A 119 -4.20 -5.40 -9.57
CA ALA A 119 -5.64 -5.56 -9.68
C ALA A 119 -6.34 -5.57 -8.32
N SER A 120 -5.75 -6.24 -7.32
CA SER A 120 -6.29 -6.30 -5.95
C SER A 120 -6.46 -4.91 -5.34
N ILE A 121 -5.37 -4.12 -5.38
CA ILE A 121 -5.33 -2.79 -4.80
C ILE A 121 -6.30 -1.88 -5.55
N THR A 122 -6.33 -2.01 -6.89
CA THR A 122 -7.19 -1.22 -7.76
C THR A 122 -8.67 -1.48 -7.49
N VAL A 123 -9.09 -2.74 -7.36
CA VAL A 123 -10.50 -3.04 -7.05
C VAL A 123 -10.87 -2.62 -5.64
N VAL A 124 -10.06 -2.94 -4.63
CA VAL A 124 -10.43 -2.62 -3.24
C VAL A 124 -10.53 -1.11 -3.02
N ILE A 125 -9.54 -0.35 -3.47
CA ILE A 125 -9.51 1.10 -3.25
C ILE A 125 -10.37 1.81 -4.31
N GLY A 126 -10.15 1.51 -5.59
CA GLY A 126 -10.84 2.16 -6.71
C GLY A 126 -12.34 1.94 -6.70
N THR A 127 -12.81 0.68 -6.58
CA THR A 127 -14.25 0.37 -6.58
C THR A 127 -14.94 0.99 -5.37
N THR A 128 -14.29 0.98 -4.20
CA THR A 128 -14.85 1.60 -2.99
C THR A 128 -14.97 3.11 -3.16
N LEU A 129 -13.93 3.79 -3.63
CA LEU A 129 -13.96 5.23 -3.87
C LEU A 129 -15.01 5.59 -4.93
N ASN A 130 -15.02 4.89 -6.06
CA ASN A 130 -15.99 5.11 -7.13
C ASN A 130 -17.43 4.87 -6.67
N TYR A 131 -17.68 3.87 -5.82
CA TYR A 131 -19.02 3.62 -5.29
C TYR A 131 -19.55 4.82 -4.50
N PHE A 132 -18.70 5.47 -3.71
CA PHE A 132 -19.09 6.67 -2.96
C PHE A 132 -19.13 7.92 -3.83
N LEU A 133 -18.24 8.04 -4.82
CA LEU A 133 -18.24 9.14 -5.77
C LEU A 133 -19.50 9.10 -6.65
N ASP A 134 -19.91 7.93 -7.12
CA ASP A 134 -21.11 7.75 -7.95
C ASP A 134 -22.42 7.82 -7.13
N ASN A 135 -22.45 8.50 -5.99
CA ASN A 135 -23.63 8.60 -5.11
C ASN A 135 -24.31 7.24 -4.87
N LYS A 136 -23.52 6.17 -4.77
CA LYS A 136 -23.99 4.80 -4.49
C LYS A 136 -24.94 4.23 -5.57
N ILE A 137 -24.78 4.62 -6.84
CA ILE A 137 -25.60 4.12 -7.96
C ILE A 137 -25.59 2.57 -8.06
N ASN A 138 -24.45 1.92 -7.79
CA ASN A 138 -24.35 0.47 -7.88
C ASN A 138 -24.92 -0.23 -6.64
N LYS A 139 -25.59 -1.38 -6.79
CA LYS A 139 -26.16 -2.12 -5.64
C LYS A 139 -25.06 -2.64 -4.71
N ALA A 140 -24.89 -2.05 -3.54
CA ALA A 140 -23.89 -2.48 -2.55
C ALA A 140 -23.98 -3.97 -2.19
N GLU A 141 -25.19 -4.49 -2.07
CA GLU A 141 -25.48 -5.90 -1.75
C GLU A 141 -24.93 -6.88 -2.79
N ILE A 142 -24.66 -6.42 -4.01
CA ILE A 142 -24.10 -7.22 -5.10
C ILE A 142 -22.63 -6.82 -5.32
N LEU A 143 -22.34 -5.53 -5.30
CA LEU A 143 -21.01 -4.97 -5.56
C LEU A 143 -19.95 -5.51 -4.58
N PHE A 144 -20.18 -5.40 -3.28
CA PHE A 144 -19.18 -5.78 -2.28
C PHE A 144 -18.94 -7.29 -2.18
N PRO A 145 -19.94 -8.18 -2.33
CA PRO A 145 -19.67 -9.61 -2.55
C PRO A 145 -18.82 -9.89 -3.79
N GLY A 146 -18.98 -9.10 -4.87
CA GLY A 146 -18.12 -9.16 -6.04
C GLY A 146 -16.66 -8.82 -5.71
N VAL A 147 -16.44 -7.73 -4.96
CA VAL A 147 -15.11 -7.36 -4.43
C VAL A 147 -14.55 -8.46 -3.51
N GLY A 148 -15.39 -9.06 -2.67
CA GLY A 148 -15.02 -10.19 -1.82
C GLY A 148 -14.56 -11.41 -2.63
N CYS A 149 -15.31 -11.79 -3.67
CA CYS A 149 -14.91 -12.85 -4.59
C CYS A 149 -13.58 -12.54 -5.28
N PHE A 150 -13.36 -11.27 -5.64
CA PHE A 150 -12.11 -10.79 -6.20
C PHE A 150 -10.94 -10.99 -5.24
N LEU A 151 -11.10 -10.63 -3.96
CA LEU A 151 -10.08 -10.85 -2.93
C LEU A 151 -9.75 -12.33 -2.71
N ILE A 152 -10.75 -13.21 -2.77
CA ILE A 152 -10.52 -14.66 -2.69
C ILE A 152 -9.67 -15.13 -3.88
N ALA A 153 -9.97 -14.66 -5.10
CA ALA A 153 -9.16 -14.96 -6.28
C ALA A 153 -7.70 -14.53 -6.10
N VAL A 154 -7.48 -13.39 -5.45
CA VAL A 154 -6.13 -12.87 -5.15
C VAL A 154 -5.37 -13.77 -4.19
N PHE A 155 -5.99 -14.22 -3.10
CA PHE A 155 -5.37 -15.17 -2.17
C PHE A 155 -5.01 -16.48 -2.86
N LEU A 156 -5.88 -16.97 -3.74
CA LEU A 156 -5.59 -18.13 -4.57
C LEU A 156 -4.42 -17.85 -5.52
N GLY A 157 -4.32 -16.67 -6.12
CA GLY A 157 -3.19 -16.27 -6.97
C GLY A 157 -1.85 -16.22 -6.25
N ALA A 158 -1.82 -15.72 -5.01
CA ALA A 158 -0.63 -15.79 -4.16
C ALA A 158 -0.23 -17.26 -3.88
N ALA A 159 -1.20 -18.13 -3.63
CA ALA A 159 -0.95 -19.56 -3.44
C ALA A 159 -0.47 -20.25 -4.73
N VAL A 160 -1.04 -19.91 -5.89
CA VAL A 160 -0.58 -20.37 -7.22
C VAL A 160 0.88 -20.01 -7.42
N HIS A 161 1.27 -18.76 -7.10
CA HIS A 161 2.64 -18.32 -7.24
C HIS A 161 3.60 -19.07 -6.32
N ALA A 162 3.27 -19.19 -5.03
CA ALA A 162 4.10 -19.93 -4.08
C ALA A 162 4.27 -21.40 -4.50
N SER A 163 3.20 -22.03 -4.98
CA SER A 163 3.21 -23.40 -5.51
C SER A 163 4.07 -23.50 -6.78
N ASN A 164 3.92 -22.58 -7.73
CA ASN A 164 4.70 -22.60 -8.97
C ASN A 164 6.19 -22.30 -8.73
N ALA A 165 6.53 -21.40 -7.80
CA ALA A 165 7.91 -21.11 -7.43
C ALA A 165 8.60 -22.35 -6.83
N ALA A 166 7.89 -23.15 -6.03
CA ALA A 166 8.38 -24.44 -5.53
C ALA A 166 8.60 -25.43 -6.68
N ASP A 167 7.64 -25.57 -7.60
CA ASP A 167 7.76 -26.43 -8.78
C ASP A 167 8.96 -26.01 -9.68
N VAL A 168 9.20 -24.70 -9.86
CA VAL A 168 10.35 -24.18 -10.62
C VAL A 168 11.66 -24.47 -9.93
N LYS A 169 11.74 -24.30 -8.60
CA LYS A 169 12.94 -24.64 -7.82
C LYS A 169 13.29 -26.12 -7.95
N GLU A 170 12.29 -27.00 -7.93
CA GLU A 170 12.48 -28.44 -8.14
C GLU A 170 12.97 -28.75 -9.56
N LYS A 171 12.40 -28.11 -10.59
CA LYS A 171 12.87 -28.24 -11.97
C LYS A 171 14.34 -27.81 -12.13
N LEU A 172 14.75 -26.72 -11.47
CA LEU A 172 16.13 -26.20 -11.55
C LEU A 172 17.16 -27.12 -10.89
N LYS A 173 16.79 -27.84 -9.82
CA LYS A 173 17.66 -28.84 -9.17
C LYS A 173 18.03 -30.02 -10.06
N SER A 174 17.34 -30.23 -11.19
CA SER A 174 17.63 -31.31 -12.14
C SER A 174 18.79 -30.99 -13.11
N LEU A 175 19.43 -29.81 -12.99
CA LEU A 175 20.60 -29.45 -13.81
C LEU A 175 21.90 -30.13 -13.31
N PRO A 176 22.80 -30.59 -14.19
CA PRO A 176 23.95 -31.42 -13.80
C PRO A 176 25.15 -30.70 -13.16
N SER A 177 25.12 -29.40 -12.85
CA SER A 177 26.27 -28.71 -12.24
C SER A 177 25.88 -27.81 -11.05
N GLU A 178 26.35 -28.19 -9.85
CA GLU A 178 26.25 -27.39 -8.62
C GLU A 178 26.93 -26.01 -8.74
N ASP A 179 27.95 -25.90 -9.60
CA ASP A 179 28.71 -24.67 -9.82
C ASP A 179 27.95 -23.60 -10.62
N LEU A 180 27.04 -23.99 -11.54
CA LEU A 180 26.24 -23.04 -12.33
C LEU A 180 25.07 -22.49 -11.52
N TYR A 181 24.48 -23.30 -10.63
CA TYR A 181 23.38 -22.87 -9.77
C TYR A 181 23.87 -21.89 -8.68
N SER A 182 25.03 -22.14 -8.08
CA SER A 182 25.62 -21.29 -7.03
C SER A 182 26.11 -19.93 -7.55
N SER A 183 26.72 -19.90 -8.74
CA SER A 183 27.17 -18.64 -9.38
C SER A 183 26.00 -17.77 -9.85
N ILE A 184 24.89 -18.37 -10.32
CA ILE A 184 23.65 -17.65 -10.68
C ILE A 184 22.89 -17.13 -9.44
N GLU A 185 22.88 -17.87 -8.32
CA GLU A 185 22.22 -17.46 -7.08
C GLU A 185 22.96 -16.30 -6.37
N ASN A 186 24.29 -16.22 -6.53
CA ASN A 186 25.13 -15.22 -5.87
C ASN A 186 25.26 -13.87 -6.61
N GLY A 187 24.73 -13.76 -7.84
CA GLY A 187 24.67 -12.49 -8.58
C GLY A 187 26.04 -11.95 -9.01
N GLU A 188 27.00 -12.82 -9.30
CA GLU A 188 28.30 -12.43 -9.84
C GLU A 188 28.18 -12.05 -11.32
N ASP A 189 28.76 -10.90 -11.69
CA ASP A 189 28.81 -10.44 -13.09
C ASP A 189 29.77 -11.35 -13.89
N LYS A 190 29.17 -12.33 -14.58
CA LYS A 190 29.78 -13.33 -15.48
C LYS A 190 30.73 -14.34 -14.82
N PRO A 191 30.53 -15.65 -15.03
CA PRO A 191 31.67 -16.56 -15.07
C PRO A 191 32.45 -16.28 -16.37
N GLU A 192 33.77 -16.09 -16.27
CA GLU A 192 34.65 -16.29 -17.42
C GLU A 192 34.57 -17.78 -17.79
N ILE A 193 33.87 -18.07 -18.89
CA ILE A 193 33.78 -19.42 -19.43
C ILE A 193 34.99 -19.62 -20.35
N GLU A 194 35.92 -20.49 -19.95
CA GLU A 194 37.00 -20.97 -20.81
C GLU A 194 36.43 -21.61 -22.09
N LYS A 195 37.09 -21.35 -23.22
CA LYS A 195 36.64 -21.66 -24.59
C LYS A 195 36.44 -23.14 -24.91
N THR A 196 36.67 -24.06 -23.98
CA THR A 196 36.73 -25.50 -24.23
C THR A 196 35.40 -26.24 -24.02
N ASP A 197 34.38 -25.60 -23.43
CA ASP A 197 33.07 -26.22 -23.16
C ASP A 197 31.96 -25.88 -24.19
N VAL A 198 32.30 -25.20 -25.28
CA VAL A 198 31.32 -24.74 -26.28
C VAL A 198 30.74 -25.90 -27.11
N GLU A 199 31.52 -26.96 -27.35
CA GLU A 199 31.11 -28.10 -28.17
C GLU A 199 30.17 -29.09 -27.43
N SER A 200 30.21 -29.11 -26.09
CA SER A 200 29.30 -29.95 -25.27
C SER A 200 27.94 -29.28 -25.02
N GLN A 201 27.88 -27.94 -25.06
CA GLN A 201 26.65 -27.17 -24.90
C GLN A 201 25.79 -27.10 -26.17
N GLU A 202 26.37 -27.17 -27.36
CA GLU A 202 25.60 -27.21 -28.62
C GLU A 202 24.71 -28.46 -28.73
N LYS A 203 25.08 -29.57 -28.08
CA LYS A 203 24.25 -30.79 -28.02
C LYS A 203 23.09 -30.73 -27.02
N LEU A 204 23.11 -29.84 -26.03
CA LEU A 204 21.97 -29.60 -25.12
C LEU A 204 20.99 -28.53 -25.67
N ALA A 205 21.41 -27.80 -26.72
CA ALA A 205 20.72 -26.64 -27.29
C ALA A 205 19.69 -26.98 -28.38
N GLU A 206 19.04 -28.14 -28.28
CA GLU A 206 17.82 -28.42 -29.06
C GLU A 206 16.64 -27.71 -28.38
N LYS A 207 16.14 -26.60 -28.96
CA LYS A 207 15.00 -25.74 -28.50
C LYS A 207 14.43 -26.18 -27.14
N ALA A 208 15.03 -25.69 -26.05
CA ALA A 208 14.66 -26.12 -24.70
C ALA A 208 13.14 -25.99 -24.50
N LYS A 209 12.46 -27.11 -24.23
CA LYS A 209 11.00 -27.14 -24.08
C LYS A 209 10.58 -26.23 -22.91
N ALA A 210 9.66 -25.29 -23.15
CA ALA A 210 9.16 -24.37 -22.13
C ALA A 210 8.82 -25.08 -20.81
N GLY A 211 9.30 -24.52 -19.69
CA GLY A 211 9.17 -25.10 -18.35
C GLY A 211 10.27 -26.10 -17.95
N THR A 212 11.40 -26.17 -18.67
CA THR A 212 12.62 -26.88 -18.24
C THR A 212 13.68 -25.90 -17.72
N ALA A 213 14.65 -26.41 -16.97
CA ALA A 213 15.73 -25.59 -16.42
C ALA A 213 16.58 -24.89 -17.51
N GLY A 214 16.90 -25.58 -18.60
CA GLY A 214 17.61 -24.99 -19.76
C GLY A 214 16.85 -23.85 -20.43
N PHE A 215 15.51 -23.89 -20.42
CA PHE A 215 14.68 -22.79 -20.92
C PHE A 215 14.78 -21.53 -20.04
N TYR A 216 14.84 -21.68 -18.71
CA TYR A 216 14.97 -20.53 -17.80
C TYR A 216 16.34 -19.83 -17.93
N VAL A 217 17.41 -20.60 -18.15
CA VAL A 217 18.76 -20.05 -18.41
C VAL A 217 18.81 -19.32 -19.76
N GLU A 218 18.25 -19.90 -20.82
CA GLU A 218 18.15 -19.25 -22.13
C GLU A 218 17.32 -17.96 -22.06
N LEU A 219 16.22 -17.99 -21.28
CA LEU A 219 15.36 -16.84 -21.08
C LEU A 219 16.11 -15.69 -20.41
N GLU A 220 16.84 -15.94 -19.32
CA GLU A 220 17.60 -14.88 -18.65
C GLU A 220 18.62 -14.23 -19.58
N ASN A 221 19.30 -15.03 -20.39
CA ASN A 221 20.29 -14.53 -21.34
C ASN A 221 19.67 -13.56 -22.35
N LYS A 222 18.42 -13.80 -22.77
CA LYS A 222 17.68 -12.99 -23.75
C LYS A 222 16.93 -11.79 -23.15
N ARG A 223 16.60 -11.81 -21.85
CA ARG A 223 15.84 -10.74 -21.17
C ARG A 223 16.60 -9.40 -21.15
N ALA A 224 15.83 -8.32 -21.29
CA ALA A 224 16.36 -6.95 -21.24
C ALA A 224 16.75 -6.53 -19.82
N ILE A 225 16.01 -7.01 -18.81
CA ILE A 225 16.30 -6.79 -17.41
C ILE A 225 16.96 -8.06 -16.87
N LYS A 226 18.17 -7.92 -16.31
CA LYS A 226 18.84 -9.00 -15.57
C LYS A 226 18.29 -9.05 -14.16
N VAL A 227 17.68 -10.16 -13.80
CA VAL A 227 16.85 -10.34 -12.60
C VAL A 227 17.51 -11.27 -11.59
N PHE A 228 18.31 -12.26 -12.03
CA PHE A 228 19.02 -13.15 -11.09
C PHE A 228 19.96 -12.36 -10.18
N GLY A 229 20.00 -12.75 -8.90
CA GLY A 229 20.77 -12.07 -7.84
C GLY A 229 20.13 -10.79 -7.27
N LYS A 230 19.01 -10.29 -7.82
CA LYS A 230 18.32 -9.09 -7.29
C LYS A 230 17.16 -9.44 -6.38
N SER A 231 16.90 -8.57 -5.39
CA SER A 231 15.86 -8.79 -4.38
C SER A 231 14.45 -8.69 -4.97
N ILE A 232 13.69 -9.78 -4.88
CA ILE A 232 12.23 -9.87 -5.16
C ILE A 232 11.46 -8.74 -4.45
N MET A 233 11.95 -8.27 -3.29
CA MET A 233 11.34 -7.16 -2.54
C MET A 233 11.29 -5.84 -3.32
N ILE A 234 12.27 -5.57 -4.19
CA ILE A 234 12.27 -4.37 -5.04
C ILE A 234 11.09 -4.45 -6.02
N GLY A 235 10.90 -5.60 -6.66
CA GLY A 235 9.77 -5.84 -7.56
C GLY A 235 8.42 -5.71 -6.87
N LEU A 236 8.29 -6.26 -5.67
CA LEU A 236 7.06 -6.15 -4.87
C LEU A 236 6.75 -4.70 -4.47
N PHE A 237 7.76 -3.90 -4.12
CA PHE A 237 7.57 -2.49 -3.82
C PHE A 237 7.09 -1.69 -5.04
N ILE A 238 7.72 -1.91 -6.20
CA ILE A 238 7.28 -1.28 -7.46
C ILE A 238 5.84 -1.70 -7.79
N THR A 239 5.49 -2.97 -7.56
CA THR A 239 4.13 -3.51 -7.76
C THR A 239 3.11 -2.82 -6.85
N LEU A 240 3.44 -2.63 -5.57
CA LEU A 240 2.56 -1.93 -4.61
C LEU A 240 2.34 -0.46 -5.02
N PHE A 241 3.42 0.23 -5.38
CA PHE A 241 3.34 1.61 -5.88
C PHE A 241 2.50 1.72 -7.16
N ALA A 242 2.67 0.78 -8.08
CA ALA A 242 1.87 0.70 -9.29
C ALA A 242 0.38 0.50 -8.97
N GLY A 243 0.06 -0.45 -8.08
CA GLY A 243 -1.33 -0.73 -7.68
C GLY A 243 -2.02 0.46 -7.02
N ILE A 244 -1.32 1.20 -6.15
CA ILE A 244 -1.87 2.41 -5.53
C ILE A 244 -2.13 3.49 -6.60
N SER A 245 -1.17 3.72 -7.50
CA SER A 245 -1.32 4.69 -8.58
C SER A 245 -2.50 4.33 -9.50
N LEU A 246 -2.64 3.05 -9.84
CA LEU A 246 -3.73 2.52 -10.65
C LEU A 246 -5.09 2.58 -9.92
N SER A 247 -5.11 2.43 -8.59
CA SER A 247 -6.36 2.52 -7.83
C SER A 247 -7.02 3.91 -7.82
N LEU A 248 -6.24 4.97 -8.09
CA LEU A 248 -6.69 6.35 -7.99
C LEU A 248 -7.05 6.98 -9.35
N PHE A 249 -6.67 6.40 -10.48
CA PHE A 249 -6.95 7.03 -11.79
C PHE A 249 -8.44 7.01 -12.14
N SER A 250 -9.13 5.90 -11.86
CA SER A 250 -10.55 5.72 -12.15
C SER A 250 -11.43 6.68 -11.30
N PRO A 251 -11.19 6.81 -9.98
CA PRO A 251 -11.80 7.88 -9.16
C PRO A 251 -11.53 9.31 -9.65
N ALA A 252 -10.29 9.62 -10.05
CA ALA A 252 -9.97 10.94 -10.59
C ALA A 252 -10.71 11.22 -11.92
N PHE A 253 -10.84 10.22 -12.78
CA PHE A 253 -11.60 10.31 -14.03
C PHE A 253 -13.11 10.47 -13.77
N ASN A 254 -13.64 9.72 -12.80
CA ASN A 254 -15.02 9.82 -12.36
C ASN A 254 -15.33 11.27 -11.92
N LEU A 255 -14.52 11.82 -11.00
CA LEU A 255 -14.62 13.21 -10.56
C LEU A 255 -14.58 14.22 -11.70
N ALA A 256 -13.73 13.99 -12.70
CA ALA A 256 -13.64 14.87 -13.87
C ALA A 256 -14.94 14.89 -14.70
N THR A 257 -15.60 13.75 -14.85
CA THR A 257 -16.80 13.62 -15.72
C THR A 257 -18.12 13.86 -14.99
N ASN A 258 -18.16 13.62 -13.67
CA ASN A 258 -19.37 13.73 -12.87
C ASN A 258 -19.44 14.99 -11.99
N ASP A 259 -18.33 15.72 -11.81
CA ASP A 259 -18.22 16.95 -11.00
C ASP A 259 -18.89 16.83 -9.62
N GLN A 260 -18.64 15.74 -8.90
CA GLN A 260 -19.26 15.53 -7.58
C GLN A 260 -18.80 16.54 -6.51
N TRP A 261 -17.69 17.24 -6.77
CA TRP A 261 -17.19 18.32 -5.94
C TRP A 261 -17.81 19.68 -6.25
N SER A 262 -18.74 19.77 -7.21
CA SER A 262 -19.39 21.02 -7.63
C SER A 262 -18.37 22.14 -7.93
N THR A 263 -17.29 21.77 -8.63
CA THR A 263 -16.15 22.65 -8.92
C THR A 263 -16.38 23.53 -10.15
N LEU A 264 -17.34 23.17 -11.01
CA LEU A 264 -17.63 23.92 -12.22
C LEU A 264 -18.45 25.19 -11.95
N PRO A 265 -18.21 26.28 -12.72
CA PRO A 265 -19.06 27.46 -12.67
C PRO A 265 -20.52 27.15 -13.03
N LYS A 266 -21.46 27.92 -12.46
CA LYS A 266 -22.91 27.73 -12.72
C LYS A 266 -23.21 27.84 -14.22
N GLY A 267 -23.86 26.81 -14.77
CA GLY A 267 -24.28 26.77 -16.17
C GLY A 267 -23.24 26.16 -17.14
N VAL A 268 -22.04 25.81 -16.68
CA VAL A 268 -21.07 25.07 -17.48
C VAL A 268 -21.43 23.58 -17.46
N PRO A 269 -21.58 22.91 -18.62
CA PRO A 269 -21.91 21.49 -18.67
C PRO A 269 -20.71 20.64 -18.20
N LYS A 270 -21.01 19.47 -17.63
CA LYS A 270 -19.99 18.52 -17.18
C LYS A 270 -19.09 18.06 -18.33
N LEU A 271 -17.84 17.74 -18.02
CA LEU A 271 -16.90 17.25 -19.01
C LEU A 271 -17.39 15.92 -19.58
N VAL A 272 -17.56 15.85 -20.89
CA VAL A 272 -17.97 14.60 -21.53
C VAL A 272 -16.80 13.60 -21.52
N VAL A 273 -17.12 12.30 -21.52
CA VAL A 273 -16.11 11.22 -21.42
C VAL A 273 -15.01 11.34 -22.46
N TYR A 274 -15.35 11.73 -23.69
CA TYR A 274 -14.38 11.87 -24.78
C TYR A 274 -13.38 13.01 -24.54
N THR A 275 -13.87 14.17 -24.09
CA THR A 275 -13.03 15.32 -23.76
C THR A 275 -12.17 15.04 -22.53
N ALA A 276 -12.75 14.41 -21.50
CA ALA A 276 -12.02 13.96 -20.33
C ALA A 276 -10.90 12.98 -20.71
N PHE A 277 -11.21 11.97 -21.53
CA PHE A 277 -10.24 10.97 -21.97
C PHE A 277 -9.13 11.54 -22.86
N PHE A 278 -9.44 12.56 -23.65
CA PHE A 278 -8.47 13.30 -24.45
C PHE A 278 -7.43 14.01 -23.57
N TYR A 279 -7.87 14.85 -22.62
CA TYR A 279 -6.95 15.54 -21.69
C TYR A 279 -6.19 14.57 -20.79
N PHE A 280 -6.87 13.54 -20.29
CA PHE A 280 -6.28 12.44 -19.54
C PHE A 280 -5.13 11.77 -20.33
N SER A 281 -5.36 11.47 -21.60
CA SER A 281 -4.36 10.78 -22.43
C SER A 281 -3.19 11.69 -22.81
N ILE A 282 -3.42 12.99 -23.04
CA ILE A 282 -2.35 13.97 -23.25
C ILE A 282 -1.46 14.06 -22.02
N ALA A 283 -2.05 14.22 -20.84
CA ALA A 283 -1.31 14.29 -19.58
C ALA A 283 -0.49 13.02 -19.34
N GLY A 284 -1.10 11.86 -19.58
CA GLY A 284 -0.45 10.57 -19.48
C GLY A 284 0.74 10.41 -20.43
N PHE A 285 0.60 10.86 -21.69
CA PHE A 285 1.70 10.88 -22.65
C PHE A 285 2.82 11.82 -22.22
N LEU A 286 2.51 13.04 -21.76
CA LEU A 286 3.52 14.02 -21.34
C LEU A 286 4.36 13.52 -20.17
N ILE A 287 3.73 12.97 -19.12
CA ILE A 287 4.50 12.41 -18.00
C ILE A 287 5.31 11.18 -18.43
N SER A 288 4.75 10.34 -19.31
CA SER A 288 5.45 9.18 -19.86
C SER A 288 6.67 9.60 -20.65
N LEU A 289 6.56 10.64 -21.47
CA LEU A 289 7.67 11.19 -22.25
C LEU A 289 8.77 11.71 -21.33
N ILE A 290 8.43 12.51 -20.31
CA ILE A 290 9.39 13.07 -19.35
C ILE A 290 10.13 11.93 -18.62
N LEU A 291 9.39 10.99 -18.03
CA LEU A 291 9.98 9.88 -17.27
C LEU A 291 10.82 8.96 -18.15
N ASN A 292 10.36 8.63 -19.36
CA ASN A 292 11.13 7.79 -20.26
C ASN A 292 12.38 8.48 -20.79
N LEU A 293 12.33 9.79 -21.07
CA LEU A 293 13.53 10.55 -21.42
C LEU A 293 14.57 10.52 -20.29
N ILE A 294 14.13 10.67 -19.03
CA ILE A 294 15.02 10.50 -17.87
C ILE A 294 15.59 9.08 -17.84
N PHE A 295 14.75 8.06 -17.99
CA PHE A 295 15.16 6.65 -17.90
C PHE A 295 16.04 6.18 -19.07
N LEU A 296 15.99 6.81 -20.24
CA LEU A 296 16.94 6.53 -21.33
C LEU A 296 18.38 6.80 -20.88
N TYR A 297 18.62 7.93 -20.21
CA TYR A 297 19.95 8.36 -19.77
C TYR A 297 20.32 7.87 -18.37
N ARG A 298 19.32 7.72 -17.48
CA ARG A 298 19.45 7.23 -16.11
C ARG A 298 18.51 6.04 -15.87
N PRO A 299 18.86 4.87 -16.41
CA PRO A 299 18.01 3.69 -16.29
C PRO A 299 17.94 3.17 -14.84
N MET A 300 16.86 2.47 -14.51
CA MET A 300 16.72 1.77 -13.23
C MET A 300 17.69 0.58 -13.12
N VAL A 301 17.90 0.07 -11.91
CA VAL A 301 18.99 -0.86 -11.55
C VAL A 301 19.09 -2.08 -12.48
N GLY A 302 20.24 -2.19 -13.16
CA GLY A 302 20.65 -3.26 -14.07
C GLY A 302 19.88 -3.33 -15.39
N LEU A 303 19.62 -2.16 -15.95
CA LEU A 303 19.31 -1.92 -17.35
C LEU A 303 20.49 -1.22 -18.04
N ALA A 304 20.68 -1.51 -19.32
CA ALA A 304 21.67 -0.80 -20.13
C ALA A 304 21.25 0.67 -20.36
N ARG A 305 22.21 1.59 -20.37
CA ARG A 305 21.97 2.98 -20.78
C ARG A 305 21.62 3.02 -22.27
N SER A 306 20.67 3.87 -22.63
CA SER A 306 20.31 4.16 -24.01
C SER A 306 20.44 5.65 -24.32
N SER A 307 19.98 6.06 -25.49
CA SER A 307 19.93 7.45 -25.92
C SER A 307 18.76 7.67 -26.87
N LEU A 308 18.35 8.92 -27.05
CA LEU A 308 17.28 9.26 -28.00
C LEU A 308 17.61 8.78 -29.43
N LYS A 309 18.87 8.88 -29.84
CA LYS A 309 19.33 8.36 -31.14
C LYS A 309 19.09 6.86 -31.25
N LYS A 310 19.49 6.08 -30.22
CA LYS A 310 19.25 4.63 -30.21
C LYS A 310 17.78 4.27 -30.22
N TYR A 311 16.94 5.02 -29.51
CA TYR A 311 15.48 4.84 -29.54
C TYR A 311 14.93 5.03 -30.96
N ILE A 312 15.29 6.12 -31.65
CA ILE A 312 14.77 6.42 -33.00
C ILE A 312 15.06 5.26 -33.97
N TYR A 313 16.30 4.73 -33.96
CA TYR A 313 16.71 3.62 -34.82
C TYR A 313 16.24 2.22 -34.35
N ASP A 314 15.65 2.09 -33.16
CA ASP A 314 15.16 0.80 -32.66
C ASP A 314 13.78 0.42 -33.23
N SER A 315 13.79 -0.29 -34.35
CA SER A 315 12.60 -0.82 -35.03
C SER A 315 12.16 -2.20 -34.54
N LYS A 316 13.01 -2.97 -33.85
CA LYS A 316 12.77 -4.39 -33.57
C LYS A 316 11.75 -4.59 -32.45
N GLY A 317 10.50 -4.90 -32.83
CA GLY A 317 9.40 -5.08 -31.89
C GLY A 317 8.59 -3.81 -31.61
N ARG A 318 8.88 -2.70 -32.30
CA ARG A 318 8.10 -1.45 -32.21
C ARG A 318 6.62 -1.66 -32.54
N GLY A 319 6.31 -2.41 -33.60
CA GLY A 319 4.92 -2.69 -33.99
C GLY A 319 4.10 -3.37 -32.89
N TRP A 320 4.72 -4.28 -32.13
CA TRP A 320 4.07 -4.91 -30.97
C TRP A 320 3.87 -3.93 -29.81
N ALA A 321 4.83 -3.03 -29.56
CA ALA A 321 4.69 -2.00 -28.54
C ALA A 321 3.57 -1.00 -28.86
N VAL A 322 3.49 -0.58 -30.13
CA VAL A 322 2.40 0.25 -30.65
C VAL A 322 1.05 -0.45 -30.52
N PHE A 323 0.97 -1.74 -30.89
CA PHE A 323 -0.26 -2.52 -30.74
C PHE A 323 -0.69 -2.64 -29.27
N ALA A 324 0.25 -2.86 -28.35
CA ALA A 324 -0.02 -2.87 -26.91
C ALA A 324 -0.57 -1.51 -26.42
N GLY A 325 0.02 -0.40 -26.88
CA GLY A 325 -0.45 0.94 -26.54
C GLY A 325 -1.85 1.24 -27.08
N PHE A 326 -2.13 0.81 -28.31
CA PHE A 326 -3.47 0.89 -28.90
C PHE A 326 -4.50 0.09 -28.09
N LEU A 327 -4.18 -1.15 -27.69
CA LEU A 327 -5.05 -1.96 -26.84
C LEU A 327 -5.31 -1.29 -25.49
N CYS A 328 -4.30 -0.68 -24.88
CA CYS A 328 -4.47 0.09 -23.64
C CYS A 328 -5.42 1.29 -23.85
N GLY A 329 -5.19 2.11 -24.88
CA GLY A 329 -6.01 3.30 -25.12
C GLY A 329 -7.45 2.97 -25.51
N PHE A 330 -7.62 1.97 -26.38
CA PHE A 330 -8.94 1.49 -26.76
C PHE A 330 -9.69 0.85 -25.58
N GLY A 331 -8.99 0.02 -24.80
CA GLY A 331 -9.55 -0.60 -23.60
C GLY A 331 -10.00 0.43 -22.56
N ASN A 332 -9.18 1.43 -22.24
CA ASN A 332 -9.55 2.49 -21.30
C ASN A 332 -10.73 3.32 -21.81
N GLY A 333 -10.76 3.65 -23.10
CA GLY A 333 -11.90 4.35 -23.71
C GLY A 333 -13.21 3.57 -23.51
N LEU A 334 -13.20 2.25 -23.76
CA LEU A 334 -14.35 1.38 -23.50
C LEU A 334 -14.72 1.26 -22.02
N GLN A 335 -13.72 1.22 -21.12
CA GLN A 335 -13.97 1.20 -19.68
C GLN A 335 -14.70 2.47 -19.25
N PHE A 336 -14.25 3.65 -19.70
CA PHE A 336 -14.85 4.92 -19.35
C PHE A 336 -16.26 5.10 -19.93
N MET A 337 -16.48 4.67 -21.18
CA MET A 337 -17.81 4.66 -21.78
C MET A 337 -18.78 3.72 -21.03
N GLY A 338 -18.30 2.53 -20.63
CA GLY A 338 -19.06 1.60 -19.80
C GLY A 338 -19.36 2.17 -18.42
N GLY A 339 -18.38 2.79 -17.78
CA GLY A 339 -18.51 3.43 -16.47
C GLY A 339 -19.51 4.58 -16.45
N GLN A 340 -19.52 5.43 -17.48
CA GLN A 340 -20.53 6.48 -17.61
C GLN A 340 -21.96 5.93 -17.67
N ALA A 341 -22.16 4.76 -18.26
CA ALA A 341 -23.48 4.16 -18.45
C ALA A 341 -23.93 3.29 -17.26
N ALA A 342 -23.00 2.59 -16.61
CA ALA A 342 -23.26 1.54 -15.62
C ALA A 342 -22.72 1.85 -14.20
N GLY A 343 -22.07 3.00 -14.01
CA GLY A 343 -21.31 3.36 -12.81
C GLY A 343 -19.84 2.95 -12.91
N TYR A 344 -18.93 3.82 -12.50
CA TYR A 344 -17.48 3.57 -12.53
C TYR A 344 -17.06 2.48 -11.53
N ALA A 345 -17.80 2.28 -10.45
CA ALA A 345 -17.53 1.19 -9.51
C ALA A 345 -17.78 -0.19 -10.15
N ALA A 346 -18.86 -0.35 -10.92
CA ALA A 346 -19.06 -1.56 -11.71
C ALA A 346 -18.05 -1.69 -12.86
N ALA A 347 -17.61 -0.59 -13.46
CA ALA A 347 -16.57 -0.58 -14.51
C ALA A 347 -15.20 -1.03 -14.01
N ASP A 348 -14.91 -0.93 -12.72
CA ASP A 348 -13.69 -1.48 -12.13
C ASP A 348 -13.67 -3.03 -12.13
N SER A 349 -14.76 -3.71 -12.52
CA SER A 349 -14.75 -5.14 -12.87
C SER A 349 -13.73 -5.47 -13.97
N VAL A 350 -13.43 -4.51 -14.85
CA VAL A 350 -12.40 -4.60 -15.89
C VAL A 350 -11.00 -4.87 -15.30
N GLN A 351 -10.78 -4.55 -14.03
CA GLN A 351 -9.51 -4.80 -13.34
C GLN A 351 -9.24 -6.29 -13.09
N ALA A 352 -10.15 -7.20 -13.45
CA ALA A 352 -9.87 -8.63 -13.54
C ALA A 352 -8.86 -9.01 -14.64
N LEU A 353 -7.89 -8.13 -14.94
CA LEU A 353 -6.77 -8.31 -15.85
C LEU A 353 -6.05 -9.65 -15.68
N PRO A 354 -5.87 -10.18 -14.45
CA PRO A 354 -5.31 -11.52 -14.24
C PRO A 354 -5.99 -12.63 -15.06
N LEU A 355 -7.28 -12.52 -15.38
CA LEU A 355 -8.01 -13.53 -16.16
C LEU A 355 -7.43 -13.67 -17.57
N VAL A 356 -7.17 -12.55 -18.23
CA VAL A 356 -6.68 -12.50 -19.61
C VAL A 356 -5.15 -12.57 -19.64
N SER A 357 -4.46 -11.91 -18.72
CA SER A 357 -3.00 -11.92 -18.67
C SER A 357 -2.45 -13.29 -18.29
N THR A 358 -3.11 -14.03 -17.38
CA THR A 358 -2.75 -15.41 -17.03
C THR A 358 -2.98 -16.36 -18.21
N PHE A 359 -4.06 -16.18 -18.99
CA PHE A 359 -4.28 -16.94 -20.22
C PHE A 359 -3.10 -16.78 -21.18
N TRP A 360 -2.67 -15.53 -21.44
CA TRP A 360 -1.49 -15.27 -22.26
C TRP A 360 -0.19 -15.80 -21.63
N GLY A 361 -0.05 -15.75 -20.30
CA GLY A 361 1.07 -16.33 -19.57
C GLY A 361 1.19 -17.85 -19.74
N ILE A 362 0.05 -18.55 -19.79
CA ILE A 362 0.00 -19.98 -20.08
C ILE A 362 0.36 -20.24 -21.55
N VAL A 363 -0.28 -19.53 -22.48
CA VAL A 363 -0.19 -19.79 -23.93
C VAL A 363 1.16 -19.36 -24.52
N LEU A 364 1.62 -18.14 -24.23
CA LEU A 364 2.83 -17.57 -24.84
C LEU A 364 4.11 -17.98 -24.11
N PHE A 365 4.03 -18.14 -22.79
CA PHE A 365 5.21 -18.29 -21.94
C PHE A 365 5.34 -19.67 -21.30
N GLY A 366 4.27 -20.47 -21.28
CA GLY A 366 4.28 -21.78 -20.65
C GLY A 366 4.62 -21.70 -19.15
N GLU A 367 4.22 -20.62 -18.46
CA GLU A 367 4.62 -20.33 -17.06
C GLU A 367 4.25 -21.43 -16.06
N TYR A 368 3.24 -22.24 -16.40
CA TYR A 368 2.75 -23.34 -15.59
C TYR A 368 2.95 -24.70 -16.27
N ARG A 369 3.79 -24.79 -17.30
CA ARG A 369 3.99 -26.05 -18.03
C ARG A 369 4.76 -27.05 -17.17
N LYS A 370 4.24 -28.28 -17.07
CA LYS A 370 4.78 -29.34 -16.20
C LYS A 370 4.79 -28.96 -14.71
N SER A 371 3.87 -28.11 -14.28
CA SER A 371 3.70 -27.80 -12.85
C SER A 371 2.87 -28.89 -12.17
N SER A 372 2.89 -28.94 -10.83
CA SER A 372 2.22 -29.97 -10.06
C SER A 372 0.69 -29.92 -10.22
N LYS A 373 0.00 -31.05 -9.96
CA LYS A 373 -1.48 -31.09 -9.97
C LYS A 373 -2.08 -30.05 -9.01
N ARG A 374 -1.41 -29.78 -7.89
CA ARG A 374 -1.78 -28.75 -6.93
C ARG A 374 -1.74 -27.36 -7.57
N THR A 375 -0.67 -27.01 -8.27
CA THR A 375 -0.53 -25.73 -8.96
C THR A 375 -1.65 -25.54 -10.00
N TYR A 376 -1.99 -26.57 -10.77
CA TYR A 376 -3.10 -26.51 -11.72
C TYR A 376 -4.47 -26.34 -11.05
N ALA A 377 -4.74 -27.06 -9.96
CA ALA A 377 -6.00 -26.94 -9.22
C ALA A 377 -6.19 -25.53 -8.64
N LEU A 378 -5.13 -24.96 -8.05
CA LEU A 378 -5.13 -23.58 -7.54
C LEU A 378 -5.34 -22.57 -8.68
N LEU A 379 -4.70 -22.78 -9.83
CA LEU A 379 -4.81 -21.91 -11.00
C LEU A 379 -6.23 -21.88 -11.57
N VAL A 380 -6.87 -23.05 -11.73
CA VAL A 380 -8.26 -23.15 -12.18
C VAL A 380 -9.20 -22.50 -11.18
N SER A 381 -8.98 -22.73 -9.89
CA SER A 381 -9.81 -22.14 -8.82
C SER A 381 -9.70 -20.61 -8.81
N MET A 382 -8.48 -20.06 -8.99
CA MET A 382 -8.24 -18.62 -9.11
C MET A 382 -9.00 -18.03 -10.30
N LEU A 383 -8.88 -18.63 -11.48
CA LEU A 383 -9.56 -18.14 -12.69
C LEU A 383 -11.08 -18.20 -12.57
N ALA A 384 -11.63 -19.27 -11.98
CA ALA A 384 -13.07 -19.40 -11.72
C ALA A 384 -13.58 -18.28 -10.78
N MET A 385 -12.82 -17.95 -9.73
CA MET A 385 -13.17 -16.86 -8.82
C MET A 385 -13.11 -15.49 -9.50
N PHE A 386 -12.15 -15.24 -10.40
CA PHE A 386 -12.12 -14.01 -11.20
C PHE A 386 -13.34 -13.90 -12.12
N VAL A 387 -13.75 -14.98 -12.80
CA VAL A 387 -14.97 -15.00 -13.62
C VAL A 387 -16.20 -14.67 -12.77
N ALA A 388 -16.33 -15.31 -11.60
CA ALA A 388 -17.44 -15.04 -10.68
C ALA A 388 -17.45 -13.58 -10.21
N ALA A 389 -16.28 -13.05 -9.81
CA ALA A 389 -16.14 -11.66 -9.36
C ALA A 389 -16.56 -10.67 -10.46
N VAL A 390 -16.09 -10.87 -11.69
CA VAL A 390 -16.47 -10.03 -12.85
C VAL A 390 -17.98 -10.06 -13.07
N ALA A 391 -18.58 -11.25 -13.10
CA ALA A 391 -20.01 -11.41 -13.31
C ALA A 391 -20.83 -10.68 -12.23
N ILE A 392 -20.44 -10.81 -10.96
CA ILE A 392 -21.11 -10.18 -9.83
C ILE A 392 -20.95 -8.66 -9.87
N LEU A 393 -19.73 -8.15 -10.08
CA LEU A 393 -19.47 -6.71 -10.18
C LEU A 393 -20.25 -6.08 -11.34
N MET A 394 -20.23 -6.69 -12.52
CA MET A 394 -21.03 -6.23 -13.66
C MET A 394 -22.54 -6.33 -13.38
N ALA A 395 -23.00 -7.34 -12.64
CA ALA A 395 -24.41 -7.48 -12.26
C ALA A 395 -24.90 -6.37 -11.33
N SER A 396 -24.02 -5.79 -10.49
CA SER A 396 -24.34 -4.65 -9.64
C SER A 396 -24.59 -3.34 -10.39
N SER A 397 -24.33 -3.30 -11.71
CA SER A 397 -24.65 -2.14 -12.54
C SER A 397 -26.15 -1.85 -12.58
N GLU A 398 -26.50 -0.59 -12.34
CA GLU A 398 -27.78 -0.02 -12.74
C GLU A 398 -27.52 0.93 -13.89
N VAL A 399 -28.35 0.88 -14.94
CA VAL A 399 -28.20 1.79 -16.08
C VAL A 399 -28.74 3.13 -15.68
N ILE A 400 -27.92 4.16 -15.83
CA ILE A 400 -28.36 5.54 -15.76
C ILE A 400 -29.10 5.81 -17.08
N LEU A 401 -30.37 5.39 -17.18
CA LEU A 401 -31.24 5.91 -18.23
C LEU A 401 -31.19 7.42 -18.05
N SER A 402 -30.86 8.19 -19.09
CA SER A 402 -30.76 9.65 -19.00
C SER A 402 -32.01 10.21 -18.31
N SER A 403 -31.91 10.49 -17.02
CA SER A 403 -33.02 10.78 -16.11
C SER A 403 -33.45 12.23 -16.26
N VAL A 404 -33.77 12.61 -17.50
CA VAL A 404 -34.35 13.91 -17.87
C VAL A 404 -35.56 13.75 -18.81
N LEU A 405 -35.90 12.54 -19.28
CA LEU A 405 -37.00 12.39 -20.26
C LEU A 405 -38.23 11.55 -19.86
N ALA A 406 -38.42 11.14 -18.60
CA ALA A 406 -39.70 10.54 -18.21
C ALA A 406 -40.00 10.66 -16.70
N GLU A 407 -40.60 11.78 -16.30
CA GLU A 407 -41.82 11.86 -15.44
C GLU A 407 -41.95 13.30 -14.88
N PRO A 408 -42.78 14.17 -15.48
CA PRO A 408 -43.44 15.21 -14.72
C PRO A 408 -44.57 14.53 -13.93
N SER A 409 -44.64 14.77 -12.63
CA SER A 409 -45.64 14.23 -11.68
C SER A 409 -45.33 12.86 -11.06
N LYS A 410 -44.48 12.88 -10.03
CA LYS A 410 -44.74 12.18 -8.76
C LYS A 410 -43.90 12.83 -7.67
N GLY A 411 -44.60 13.45 -6.72
CA GLY A 411 -44.18 13.82 -5.37
C GLY A 411 -42.83 14.54 -5.21
N LEU A 412 -42.86 15.72 -4.58
CA LEU A 412 -41.72 16.22 -3.82
C LEU A 412 -41.19 15.11 -2.89
N ILE A 413 -40.20 14.36 -3.34
CA ILE A 413 -39.19 13.80 -2.47
C ILE A 413 -38.12 14.88 -2.48
N HIS A 414 -37.98 15.57 -1.35
CA HIS A 414 -36.82 16.38 -1.06
C HIS A 414 -35.57 15.54 -1.39
N LEU A 415 -34.96 15.81 -2.55
CA LEU A 415 -33.59 15.42 -2.82
C LEU A 415 -32.75 16.28 -1.88
N GLU A 416 -32.52 15.76 -0.67
CA GLU A 416 -31.55 16.35 0.23
C GLU A 416 -30.18 16.38 -0.47
N PRO A 417 -29.46 17.51 -0.45
CA PRO A 417 -28.09 17.54 -0.93
C PRO A 417 -27.24 16.65 -0.03
N GLU A 418 -26.58 15.65 -0.64
CA GLU A 418 -25.85 14.61 0.09
C GLU A 418 -24.70 15.18 0.95
N ASN A 419 -24.58 14.60 2.15
CA ASN A 419 -23.69 14.98 3.24
C ASN A 419 -22.21 14.94 2.85
N MET A 420 -21.38 15.65 3.62
CA MET A 420 -19.94 15.39 3.63
C MET A 420 -19.66 13.92 3.92
N TYR A 421 -18.68 13.30 3.24
CA TYR A 421 -18.41 11.86 3.45
C TYR A 421 -18.07 11.60 4.91
N LEU A 422 -18.96 10.91 5.61
CA LEU A 422 -18.78 10.46 6.98
C LEU A 422 -19.00 8.95 7.00
N VAL A 423 -18.18 8.26 7.80
CA VAL A 423 -18.40 6.83 8.04
C VAL A 423 -19.60 6.72 8.98
N GLU A 424 -20.75 6.35 8.42
CA GLU A 424 -21.98 6.19 9.23
C GLU A 424 -22.21 4.72 9.60
N SER A 425 -21.85 3.78 8.72
CA SER A 425 -22.11 2.37 8.97
C SER A 425 -21.14 1.76 9.99
N LYS A 426 -21.67 0.93 10.90
CA LYS A 426 -20.87 0.15 11.85
C LYS A 426 -19.85 -0.76 11.14
N GLY A 427 -20.23 -1.36 10.01
CA GLY A 427 -19.32 -2.19 9.20
C GLY A 427 -18.17 -1.39 8.59
N GLY A 428 -18.47 -0.20 8.05
CA GLY A 428 -17.45 0.73 7.54
C GLY A 428 -16.49 1.20 8.64
N ALA A 429 -17.01 1.49 9.83
CA ALA A 429 -16.19 1.86 10.97
C ALA A 429 -15.22 0.75 11.38
N ILE A 430 -15.69 -0.50 11.45
CA ILE A 430 -14.85 -1.67 11.76
C ILE A 430 -13.78 -1.87 10.67
N ALA A 431 -14.13 -1.71 9.40
CA ALA A 431 -13.17 -1.79 8.31
C ALA A 431 -12.08 -0.71 8.42
N CYS A 432 -12.46 0.54 8.71
CA CYS A 432 -11.51 1.62 8.98
C CYS A 432 -10.57 1.28 10.14
N MET A 433 -11.10 0.77 11.25
CA MET A 433 -10.29 0.38 12.41
C MET A 433 -9.32 -0.78 12.08
N LEU A 434 -9.74 -1.80 11.34
CA LEU A 434 -8.84 -2.90 10.94
C LEU A 434 -7.72 -2.44 10.00
N LEU A 435 -8.03 -1.56 9.03
CA LEU A 435 -7.03 -0.96 8.14
C LEU A 435 -6.08 -0.03 8.91
N ALA A 436 -6.61 0.72 9.88
CA ALA A 436 -5.81 1.52 10.80
C ALA A 436 -4.84 0.65 11.61
N LEU A 437 -5.29 -0.48 12.16
CA LEU A 437 -4.47 -1.42 12.93
C LEU A 437 -3.29 -1.94 12.09
N LEU A 438 -3.53 -2.32 10.83
CA LEU A 438 -2.48 -2.76 9.92
C LEU A 438 -1.45 -1.65 9.64
N SER A 439 -1.93 -0.43 9.39
CA SER A 439 -1.07 0.72 9.07
C SER A 439 -0.27 1.19 10.29
N LEU A 440 -0.95 1.40 11.42
CA LEU A 440 -0.39 1.85 12.69
C LEU A 440 0.57 0.82 13.31
N GLY A 441 0.35 -0.48 13.10
CA GLY A 441 1.29 -1.50 13.57
C GLY A 441 2.49 -1.72 12.65
N THR A 442 2.47 -1.22 11.41
CA THR A 442 3.57 -1.40 10.44
C THR A 442 4.60 -0.28 10.49
N TRP A 443 4.21 0.99 10.63
CA TRP A 443 5.18 2.09 10.66
C TRP A 443 6.27 1.99 11.75
N PRO A 444 6.02 1.46 12.96
CA PRO A 444 7.05 1.28 13.99
C PRO A 444 8.17 0.34 13.53
N ALA A 445 7.81 -0.72 12.80
CA ALA A 445 8.77 -1.66 12.23
C ALA A 445 9.64 -0.98 11.16
N VAL A 446 9.06 -0.10 10.32
CA VAL A 446 9.82 0.64 9.30
C VAL A 446 10.84 1.58 9.95
N LEU A 447 10.47 2.30 11.00
CA LEU A 447 11.42 3.18 11.71
C LEU A 447 12.50 2.38 12.45
N THR A 448 12.14 1.25 13.05
CA THR A 448 13.10 0.32 13.68
C THR A 448 14.09 -0.23 12.67
N LEU A 449 13.65 -0.54 11.44
CA LEU A 449 14.54 -0.98 10.37
C LEU A 449 15.57 0.10 10.01
N LEU A 450 15.17 1.37 9.96
CA LEU A 450 16.06 2.49 9.68
C LEU A 450 17.10 2.70 10.78
N GLU A 451 16.68 2.61 12.05
CA GLU A 451 17.58 2.66 13.20
C GLU A 451 18.62 1.54 13.13
N ARG A 452 18.20 0.30 12.86
CA ARG A 452 19.10 -0.87 12.74
C ARG A 452 20.09 -0.76 11.56
N ARG A 453 19.74 0.01 10.53
CA ARG A 453 20.61 0.33 9.39
C ARG A 453 21.54 1.52 9.64
N GLY A 454 21.47 2.14 10.81
CA GLY A 454 22.37 3.23 11.20
C GLY A 454 21.87 4.63 10.83
N ARG A 455 20.66 4.78 10.29
CA ARG A 455 20.08 6.11 10.04
C ARG A 455 19.75 6.77 11.37
N LEU A 456 20.11 8.04 11.51
CA LEU A 456 19.88 8.80 12.73
C LEU A 456 18.36 8.94 13.02
N PRO A 457 17.90 8.64 14.26
CA PRO A 457 16.50 8.78 14.64
C PRO A 457 15.92 10.16 14.35
N GLN A 458 16.68 11.22 14.64
CA GLN A 458 16.25 12.60 14.43
C GLN A 458 16.07 12.99 12.96
N HIS A 459 16.85 12.41 12.03
CA HIS A 459 16.61 12.58 10.60
C HIS A 459 15.35 11.84 10.17
N THR A 460 15.25 10.60 10.64
CA THR A 460 14.15 9.68 10.35
C THR A 460 12.81 10.24 10.81
N TYR A 461 12.75 10.83 12.00
CA TYR A 461 11.50 11.34 12.57
C TYR A 461 11.03 12.64 11.90
N LEU A 462 11.95 13.49 11.43
CA LEU A 462 11.60 14.66 10.61
C LEU A 462 10.98 14.26 9.28
N ASP A 463 11.56 13.29 8.57
CA ASP A 463 10.99 12.78 7.32
C ASP A 463 9.59 12.17 7.55
N TYR A 464 9.46 11.39 8.63
CA TYR A 464 8.19 10.81 9.10
C TYR A 464 7.15 11.88 9.42
N SER A 465 7.49 12.95 10.14
CA SER A 465 6.51 13.96 10.57
C SER A 465 5.97 14.79 9.39
N ILE A 466 6.81 15.06 8.37
CA ILE A 466 6.40 15.75 7.14
C ILE A 466 5.31 14.97 6.42
N THR A 467 5.52 13.67 6.22
CA THR A 467 4.59 12.83 5.46
C THR A 467 3.36 12.43 6.27
N ASN A 468 3.49 12.36 7.60
CA ASN A 468 2.34 12.24 8.51
C ASN A 468 1.40 13.47 8.39
N LEU A 469 1.95 14.68 8.39
CA LEU A 469 1.17 15.91 8.13
C LEU A 469 0.57 15.90 6.71
N LEU A 470 1.34 15.49 5.71
CA LEU A 470 0.87 15.44 4.32
C LEU A 470 -0.31 14.47 4.16
N ALA A 471 -0.31 13.32 4.84
CA ALA A 471 -1.46 12.42 4.86
C ALA A 471 -2.72 13.08 5.42
N ALA A 472 -2.58 13.85 6.51
CA ALA A 472 -3.71 14.59 7.09
C ALA A 472 -4.23 15.69 6.16
N ILE A 473 -3.34 16.41 5.47
CA ILE A 473 -3.71 17.37 4.43
C ILE A 473 -4.49 16.67 3.31
N ILE A 474 -3.98 15.54 2.82
CA ILE A 474 -4.66 14.75 1.78
C ILE A 474 -6.06 14.36 2.26
N ILE A 475 -6.21 13.80 3.46
CA ILE A 475 -7.50 13.40 4.02
C ILE A 475 -8.45 14.60 4.16
N ALA A 476 -7.96 15.74 4.66
CA ALA A 476 -8.79 16.93 4.88
C ALA A 476 -9.30 17.55 3.57
N PHE A 477 -8.44 17.64 2.55
CA PHE A 477 -8.80 18.18 1.23
C PHE A 477 -9.52 17.17 0.33
N THR A 478 -9.55 15.88 0.69
CA THR A 478 -10.33 14.86 -0.03
C THR A 478 -11.64 14.59 0.71
N PHE A 479 -11.63 13.75 1.73
CA PHE A 479 -12.82 13.36 2.49
C PHE A 479 -13.49 14.52 3.21
N GLY A 480 -12.73 15.51 3.67
CA GLY A 480 -13.27 16.72 4.29
C GLY A 480 -13.84 17.75 3.32
N GLN A 481 -13.73 17.54 2.00
CA GLN A 481 -14.29 18.42 0.97
C GLN A 481 -15.35 17.76 0.10
N ILE A 482 -15.42 16.43 0.06
CA ILE A 482 -16.52 15.70 -0.58
C ILE A 482 -17.85 16.11 0.08
N GLY A 483 -18.87 16.46 -0.72
CA GLY A 483 -20.23 16.77 -0.27
C GLY A 483 -20.56 18.26 -0.10
N SER A 484 -21.84 18.58 0.06
CA SER A 484 -22.33 19.97 0.20
C SER A 484 -22.17 20.48 1.64
N THR A 485 -21.82 21.76 1.85
CA THR A 485 -21.77 22.39 3.18
C THR A 485 -23.17 22.40 3.82
N LYS A 486 -23.32 21.83 5.03
CA LYS A 486 -24.54 21.97 5.85
C LYS A 486 -24.28 22.88 7.07
N PRO A 487 -25.32 23.53 7.63
CA PRO A 487 -25.18 24.36 8.83
C PRO A 487 -24.56 23.61 10.03
N ASP A 488 -24.96 22.35 10.22
CA ASP A 488 -24.54 21.53 11.37
C ASP A 488 -23.29 20.66 11.09
N SER A 489 -22.90 20.53 9.82
CA SER A 489 -21.73 19.76 9.38
C SER A 489 -21.02 20.48 8.22
N PRO A 490 -20.33 21.60 8.50
CA PRO A 490 -19.59 22.32 7.48
C PRO A 490 -18.44 21.46 6.96
N ASN A 491 -18.17 21.56 5.66
CA ASN A 491 -16.97 21.01 5.05
C ASN A 491 -15.70 21.73 5.54
N PHE A 492 -14.56 21.06 5.43
CA PHE A 492 -13.27 21.45 6.03
C PHE A 492 -12.91 22.93 5.82
N ILE A 493 -12.85 23.41 4.57
CA ILE A 493 -12.50 24.81 4.26
C ILE A 493 -13.44 25.81 4.91
N THR A 494 -14.75 25.57 4.88
CA THR A 494 -15.72 26.47 5.54
C THR A 494 -15.54 26.46 7.05
N GLN A 495 -15.21 25.32 7.64
CA GLN A 495 -15.02 25.19 9.07
C GLN A 495 -13.74 25.88 9.58
N LEU A 496 -12.73 26.10 8.74
CA LEU A 496 -11.51 26.84 9.10
C LEU A 496 -11.78 28.32 9.44
N ALA A 497 -12.87 28.90 8.93
CA ALA A 497 -13.25 30.29 9.18
C ALA A 497 -14.13 30.48 10.42
N GLN A 498 -14.54 29.40 11.10
CA GLN A 498 -15.46 29.44 12.23
C GLN A 498 -14.73 29.61 13.57
N ASP A 499 -15.40 30.21 14.56
CA ASP A 499 -14.88 30.40 15.92
C ASP A 499 -15.01 29.12 16.77
N ASN A 500 -14.27 28.07 16.38
CA ASN A 500 -14.25 26.75 17.04
C ASN A 500 -12.96 26.49 17.85
N TRP A 501 -12.26 27.56 18.25
CA TRP A 501 -10.97 27.52 18.93
C TRP A 501 -10.88 26.61 20.16
N PRO A 502 -11.89 26.53 21.06
CA PRO A 502 -11.83 25.60 22.19
C PRO A 502 -11.66 24.14 21.75
N SER A 503 -12.38 23.71 20.70
CA SER A 503 -12.24 22.37 20.11
C SER A 503 -10.91 22.19 19.39
N VAL A 504 -10.45 23.22 18.66
CA VAL A 504 -9.12 23.22 18.01
C VAL A 504 -7.99 23.03 19.03
N MET A 505 -8.08 23.66 20.21
CA MET A 505 -7.08 23.48 21.28
C MET A 505 -7.04 22.04 21.80
N PHE A 506 -8.18 21.36 21.92
CA PHE A 506 -8.20 19.94 22.27
C PHE A 506 -7.58 19.06 21.19
N ALA A 507 -7.89 19.32 19.92
CA ALA A 507 -7.26 18.61 18.80
C ALA A 507 -5.73 18.83 18.82
N MET A 508 -5.29 20.07 19.01
CA MET A 508 -3.87 20.41 19.07
C MET A 508 -3.17 19.76 20.27
N ALA A 509 -3.81 19.72 21.44
CA ALA A 509 -3.29 19.04 22.63
C ALA A 509 -3.12 17.53 22.38
N GLY A 510 -4.11 16.89 21.75
CA GLY A 510 -4.03 15.50 21.31
C GLY A 510 -2.82 15.26 20.38
N GLY A 511 -2.61 16.15 19.41
CA GLY A 511 -1.50 16.05 18.47
C GLY A 511 -0.13 16.19 19.12
N ILE A 512 -0.01 17.09 20.12
CA ILE A 512 1.21 17.25 20.89
C ILE A 512 1.54 15.98 21.67
N VAL A 513 0.58 15.44 22.43
CA VAL A 513 0.84 14.24 23.25
C VAL A 513 1.10 13.01 22.37
N LEU A 514 0.40 12.83 21.24
CA LEU A 514 0.72 11.75 20.29
C LEU A 514 2.15 11.90 19.77
N SER A 515 2.57 13.10 19.36
CA SER A 515 3.93 13.31 18.84
C SER A 515 5.00 13.04 19.89
N LEU A 516 4.77 13.43 21.14
CA LEU A 516 5.70 13.15 22.25
C LEU A 516 5.81 11.64 22.48
N GLY A 517 4.68 10.93 22.46
CA GLY A 517 4.65 9.47 22.57
C GLY A 517 5.40 8.79 21.43
N ASN A 518 5.08 9.15 20.18
CA ASN A 518 5.70 8.59 18.98
C ASN A 518 7.22 8.81 18.95
N LEU A 519 7.67 10.03 19.26
CA LEU A 519 9.09 10.36 19.34
C LEU A 519 9.78 9.54 20.43
N SER A 520 9.14 9.43 21.60
CA SER A 520 9.65 8.62 22.71
C SER A 520 9.76 7.14 22.35
N THR A 521 8.75 6.56 21.69
CA THR A 521 8.78 5.17 21.25
C THR A 521 9.92 4.87 20.28
N GLN A 522 10.28 5.82 19.41
CA GLN A 522 11.41 5.67 18.49
C GLN A 522 12.72 5.34 19.21
N TYR A 523 12.99 6.03 20.32
CA TYR A 523 14.16 5.75 21.15
C TYR A 523 13.97 4.51 22.03
N ALA A 524 12.74 4.23 22.47
CA ALA A 524 12.44 3.06 23.29
C ALA A 524 12.64 1.74 22.52
N TRP A 525 12.20 1.65 21.26
CA TRP A 525 12.37 0.44 20.43
C TRP A 525 13.82 0.01 20.34
N ALA A 526 14.74 0.97 20.28
CA ALA A 526 16.16 0.66 20.23
C ALA A 526 16.62 -0.06 21.52
N LEU A 527 16.21 0.47 22.68
CA LEU A 527 16.68 0.03 24.00
C LEU A 527 16.00 -1.23 24.54
N VAL A 528 14.69 -1.36 24.36
CA VAL A 528 13.92 -2.49 24.91
C VAL A 528 13.30 -3.40 23.84
N GLY A 529 13.31 -2.98 22.57
CA GLY A 529 12.82 -3.79 21.45
C GLY A 529 11.38 -3.44 21.07
N LEU A 530 11.05 -3.69 19.79
CA LEU A 530 9.77 -3.32 19.19
C LEU A 530 8.59 -3.97 19.93
N SER A 531 8.66 -5.29 20.17
CA SER A 531 7.57 -6.00 20.84
C SER A 531 7.35 -5.56 22.31
N VAL A 532 8.41 -5.16 23.07
CA VAL A 532 8.21 -4.68 24.46
C VAL A 532 7.49 -3.36 24.46
N THR A 533 8.02 -2.41 23.68
CA THR A 533 7.54 -1.04 23.69
C THR A 533 6.07 -1.01 23.32
N GLU A 534 5.71 -1.64 22.20
CA GLU A 534 4.34 -1.65 21.70
C GLU A 534 3.38 -2.31 22.69
N VAL A 535 3.75 -3.45 23.30
CA VAL A 535 2.87 -4.13 24.25
C VAL A 535 2.54 -3.25 25.45
N ILE A 536 3.54 -2.57 26.01
CA ILE A 536 3.36 -1.72 27.20
C ILE A 536 2.59 -0.46 26.82
N THR A 537 3.00 0.25 25.77
CA THR A 537 2.36 1.52 25.36
C THR A 537 0.91 1.31 24.97
N SER A 538 0.62 0.31 24.15
CA SER A 538 -0.73 -0.04 23.73
C SER A 538 -1.66 -0.33 24.89
N SER A 539 -1.16 -1.03 25.89
CA SER A 539 -2.02 -1.47 26.99
C SER A 539 -2.29 -0.36 28.00
N ILE A 540 -1.31 0.51 28.26
CA ILE A 540 -1.56 1.76 29.01
C ILE A 540 -2.59 2.61 28.26
N THR A 541 -2.45 2.70 26.94
CA THR A 541 -3.36 3.45 26.07
C THR A 541 -4.78 2.91 26.15
N VAL A 542 -4.99 1.60 26.04
CA VAL A 542 -6.34 1.01 26.09
C VAL A 542 -6.94 1.12 27.49
N VAL A 543 -6.17 0.81 28.54
CA VAL A 543 -6.70 0.83 29.91
C VAL A 543 -7.14 2.22 30.32
N ILE A 544 -6.32 3.25 30.07
CA ILE A 544 -6.64 4.62 30.45
C ILE A 544 -7.50 5.28 29.37
N GLY A 545 -7.08 5.25 28.11
CA GLY A 545 -7.72 5.93 27.00
C GLY A 545 -9.12 5.41 26.71
N SER A 546 -9.34 4.10 26.65
CA SER A 546 -10.68 3.54 26.38
C SER A 546 -11.63 3.77 27.54
N THR A 547 -11.13 3.76 28.77
CA THR A 547 -11.93 4.09 29.95
C THR A 547 -12.37 5.56 29.90
N LEU A 548 -11.45 6.49 29.62
CA LEU A 548 -11.78 7.91 29.48
C LEU A 548 -12.76 8.14 28.31
N ASN A 549 -12.47 7.58 27.14
CA ASN A 549 -13.31 7.66 25.96
C ASN A 549 -14.71 7.10 26.18
N TYR A 550 -14.85 6.02 26.95
CA TYR A 550 -16.16 5.45 27.28
C TYR A 550 -17.05 6.44 28.02
N PHE A 551 -16.47 7.17 29.00
CA PHE A 551 -17.22 8.21 29.71
C PHE A 551 -17.41 9.48 28.88
N LEU A 552 -16.41 9.85 28.06
CA LEU A 552 -16.51 10.99 27.16
C LEU A 552 -17.49 10.75 26.01
N ASP A 553 -17.75 9.52 25.59
CA ASP A 553 -18.72 9.22 24.53
C ASP A 553 -20.11 8.88 25.09
N ASP A 554 -20.50 9.44 26.24
CA ASP A 554 -21.80 9.19 26.88
C ASP A 554 -22.13 7.70 27.03
N LYS A 555 -21.09 6.85 27.20
CA LYS A 555 -21.24 5.39 27.34
C LYS A 555 -21.86 4.73 26.11
N ILE A 556 -21.59 5.24 24.91
CA ILE A 556 -22.08 4.69 23.63
C ILE A 556 -21.69 3.21 23.43
N ASN A 557 -20.52 2.81 23.91
CA ASN A 557 -20.02 1.44 23.78
C ASN A 557 -20.61 0.53 24.84
N LYS A 558 -20.90 -0.73 24.51
CA LYS A 558 -21.46 -1.69 25.48
C LYS A 558 -20.42 -2.06 26.53
N ALA A 559 -20.55 -1.55 27.76
CA ALA A 559 -19.59 -1.76 28.85
C ALA A 559 -19.31 -3.24 29.14
N GLU A 560 -20.36 -4.08 29.14
CA GLU A 560 -20.29 -5.52 29.36
C GLU A 560 -19.39 -6.25 28.36
N ILE A 561 -19.15 -5.64 27.19
CA ILE A 561 -18.28 -6.17 26.14
C ILE A 561 -16.95 -5.41 26.12
N LEU A 562 -16.96 -4.08 26.27
CA LEU A 562 -15.79 -3.22 26.22
C LEU A 562 -14.73 -3.61 27.28
N PHE A 563 -15.13 -3.70 28.56
CA PHE A 563 -14.18 -3.91 29.66
C PHE A 563 -13.54 -5.31 29.69
N PRO A 564 -14.22 -6.40 29.30
CA PRO A 564 -13.54 -7.66 29.01
C PRO A 564 -12.45 -7.54 27.94
N GLY A 565 -12.68 -6.75 26.88
CA GLY A 565 -11.66 -6.46 25.88
C GLY A 565 -10.44 -5.72 26.45
N VAL A 566 -10.68 -4.73 27.32
CA VAL A 566 -9.63 -4.04 28.08
C VAL A 566 -8.88 -5.01 29.00
N ALA A 567 -9.58 -5.94 29.66
CA ALA A 567 -8.96 -6.96 30.50
C ALA A 567 -8.05 -7.91 29.69
N CYS A 568 -8.40 -8.23 28.45
CA CYS A 568 -7.51 -8.99 27.55
C CYS A 568 -6.18 -8.24 27.28
N PHE A 569 -6.19 -6.90 27.14
CA PHE A 569 -4.95 -6.12 27.05
C PHE A 569 -4.10 -6.22 28.32
N LEU A 570 -4.72 -6.14 29.51
CA LEU A 570 -3.99 -6.32 30.78
C LEU A 570 -3.31 -7.69 30.88
N ILE A 571 -4.01 -8.76 30.48
CA ILE A 571 -3.44 -10.10 30.43
C ILE A 571 -2.30 -10.15 29.40
N ALA A 572 -2.47 -9.53 28.23
CA ALA A 572 -1.46 -9.47 27.19
C ALA A 572 -0.17 -8.75 27.65
N VAL A 573 -0.25 -7.69 28.47
CA VAL A 573 0.94 -7.05 29.08
C VAL A 573 1.71 -8.01 29.97
N CYS A 574 1.01 -8.74 30.83
CA CYS A 574 1.62 -9.68 31.74
C CYS A 574 2.34 -10.79 30.95
N LEU A 575 1.68 -11.32 29.92
CA LEU A 575 2.25 -12.31 29.01
C LEU A 575 3.43 -11.74 28.24
N GLY A 576 3.33 -10.53 27.69
CA GLY A 576 4.43 -9.87 26.99
C GLY A 576 5.64 -9.66 27.89
N SER A 577 5.43 -9.18 29.11
CA SER A 577 6.50 -9.06 30.11
C SER A 577 7.20 -10.41 30.38
N ALA A 578 6.44 -11.51 30.43
CA ALA A 578 6.98 -12.86 30.56
C ALA A 578 7.74 -13.32 29.30
N VAL A 579 7.20 -13.07 28.09
CA VAL A 579 7.86 -13.31 26.80
C VAL A 579 9.24 -12.65 26.76
N HIS A 580 9.31 -11.39 27.19
CA HIS A 580 10.54 -10.62 27.14
C HIS A 580 11.57 -11.06 28.16
N ARG A 581 11.14 -11.42 29.38
CA ARG A 581 12.04 -12.02 30.36
C ARG A 581 12.64 -13.33 29.82
N SER A 582 11.78 -14.20 29.30
CA SER A 582 12.20 -15.48 28.70
C SER A 582 13.16 -15.28 27.53
N ASN A 583 12.86 -14.35 26.61
CA ASN A 583 13.71 -14.07 25.46
C ASN A 583 15.04 -13.38 25.83
N ALA A 584 15.05 -12.56 26.89
CA ALA A 584 16.28 -11.96 27.40
C ALA A 584 17.23 -13.01 27.98
N ASP A 585 16.68 -14.00 28.70
CA ASP A 585 17.43 -15.14 29.21
C ASP A 585 17.98 -16.00 28.05
N ASP A 586 17.16 -16.28 27.03
CA ASP A 586 17.58 -16.98 25.80
C ASP A 586 18.73 -16.24 25.08
N ASN A 587 18.64 -14.92 24.93
CA ASN A 587 19.70 -14.12 24.30
C ASN A 587 21.00 -14.09 25.12
N LYS A 588 20.89 -14.06 26.45
CA LYS A 588 22.06 -14.11 27.35
C LYS A 588 22.76 -15.47 27.28
N ALA A 589 22.00 -16.56 27.18
CA ALA A 589 22.56 -17.89 26.96
C ALA A 589 23.34 -17.96 25.64
N LYS A 590 22.72 -17.53 24.52
CA LYS A 590 23.37 -17.50 23.20
C LYS A 590 24.70 -16.75 23.18
N LEU A 591 24.77 -15.60 23.86
CA LEU A 591 26.00 -14.80 23.93
C LEU A 591 27.08 -15.49 24.79
N ARG A 592 26.70 -16.08 25.92
CA ARG A 592 27.62 -16.84 26.78
C ARG A 592 28.20 -18.04 26.04
N ASP A 593 27.34 -18.84 25.42
CA ASP A 593 27.75 -20.03 24.68
C ASP A 593 28.73 -19.68 23.56
N PHE A 594 28.52 -18.54 22.88
CA PHE A 594 29.43 -18.03 21.86
C PHE A 594 30.78 -17.56 22.44
N GLU A 595 30.79 -16.88 23.59
CA GLU A 595 32.02 -16.48 24.27
C GLU A 595 32.83 -17.69 24.76
N THR A 596 32.16 -18.68 25.36
CA THR A 596 32.77 -19.95 25.80
C THR A 596 33.35 -20.70 24.60
N ALA A 597 32.60 -20.84 23.51
CA ALA A 597 33.09 -21.51 22.30
C ALA A 597 34.29 -20.77 21.65
N LYS A 598 34.31 -19.43 21.70
CA LYS A 598 35.45 -18.63 21.22
C LYS A 598 36.70 -18.82 22.09
N GLN A 599 36.54 -18.98 23.40
CA GLN A 599 37.63 -19.26 24.33
C GLN A 599 38.19 -20.68 24.13
N GLU A 600 37.32 -21.68 23.99
CA GLU A 600 37.70 -23.07 23.70
C GLU A 600 38.43 -23.21 22.35
N ALA A 601 38.03 -22.45 21.33
CA ALA A 601 38.72 -22.41 20.04
C ALA A 601 40.09 -21.69 20.06
N SER A 602 40.42 -20.98 21.15
CA SER A 602 41.67 -20.23 21.31
C SER A 602 42.67 -20.82 22.32
N GLY A 603 42.30 -21.92 23.00
CA GLY A 603 43.19 -22.67 23.91
C GLY A 603 44.04 -23.73 23.18
N PRO A 604 45.09 -24.27 23.83
CA PRO A 604 45.88 -25.35 23.24
C PRO A 604 45.02 -26.61 23.13
N SER A 605 44.94 -27.15 21.90
CA SER A 605 44.10 -28.28 21.53
C SER A 605 44.32 -29.50 22.43
N THR A 606 43.27 -29.92 23.13
CA THR A 606 43.19 -31.27 23.71
C THR A 606 41.87 -31.90 23.27
N GLU A 607 41.93 -33.17 22.87
CA GLU A 607 40.92 -33.89 22.11
C GLU A 607 39.59 -34.16 22.84
N ILE A 608 38.51 -33.91 22.07
CA ILE A 608 37.26 -34.66 21.90
C ILE A 608 36.36 -34.91 23.13
N GLY A 609 35.18 -34.26 23.07
CA GLY A 609 33.90 -34.77 23.57
C GLY A 609 32.80 -34.44 22.55
N THR A 610 32.51 -35.37 21.64
CA THR A 610 31.38 -35.32 20.71
C THR A 610 30.05 -35.24 21.47
N ASN A 611 29.37 -34.07 21.44
CA ASN A 611 27.89 -33.96 21.38
C ASN A 611 27.26 -32.54 21.36
N SER A 612 27.94 -31.45 20.96
CA SER A 612 27.29 -30.12 20.89
C SER A 612 27.52 -29.28 19.62
N SER A 613 28.14 -29.82 18.57
CA SER A 613 28.63 -29.03 17.43
C SER A 613 27.65 -28.78 16.27
N LYS A 614 26.33 -28.70 16.50
CA LYS A 614 25.37 -28.41 15.41
C LYS A 614 25.17 -26.92 15.08
N ASP A 615 25.74 -26.01 15.85
CA ASP A 615 25.49 -24.56 15.70
C ASP A 615 26.75 -23.66 15.69
N LEU A 616 27.94 -24.24 15.55
CA LEU A 616 29.16 -23.45 15.33
C LEU A 616 29.29 -23.08 13.85
N GLU A 617 28.75 -21.92 13.48
CA GLU A 617 29.09 -21.27 12.21
C GLU A 617 30.51 -20.67 12.31
N THR A 618 31.53 -21.54 12.18
CA THR A 618 32.95 -21.16 12.05
C THR A 618 33.33 -20.73 10.63
N ASN A 619 32.42 -20.84 9.66
CA ASN A 619 32.68 -20.38 8.28
C ASN A 619 32.53 -18.85 8.18
N VAL A 620 33.65 -18.19 7.90
CA VAL A 620 33.78 -16.72 7.79
C VAL A 620 32.99 -16.15 6.59
N THR A 621 32.56 -16.98 5.64
CA THR A 621 31.99 -16.59 4.35
C THR A 621 30.46 -16.53 4.26
N THR A 622 29.70 -17.02 5.25
CA THR A 622 28.22 -16.99 5.24
C THR A 622 27.67 -15.86 6.11
N LYS A 623 26.71 -15.07 5.60
CA LYS A 623 25.99 -14.04 6.39
C LYS A 623 25.44 -14.67 7.68
N PRO A 624 25.66 -14.06 8.86
CA PRO A 624 25.25 -14.69 10.11
C PRO A 624 23.73 -14.83 10.18
N LYS A 625 23.28 -16.02 10.55
CA LYS A 625 21.84 -16.30 10.66
C LYS A 625 21.21 -15.50 11.79
N GLU A 626 20.03 -14.95 11.53
CA GLU A 626 19.24 -14.22 12.51
C GLU A 626 19.01 -15.03 13.80
N GLY A 627 19.09 -14.35 14.94
CA GLY A 627 18.93 -14.96 16.26
C GLY A 627 20.17 -15.67 16.79
N THR A 628 21.32 -15.61 16.11
CA THR A 628 22.65 -16.06 16.60
C THR A 628 23.40 -14.93 17.33
N ALA A 629 24.39 -15.28 18.16
CA ALA A 629 25.25 -14.30 18.83
C ALA A 629 26.03 -13.40 17.85
N ARG A 630 26.59 -13.98 16.78
CA ARG A 630 27.31 -13.24 15.72
C ARG A 630 26.41 -12.20 15.05
N PHE A 631 25.16 -12.55 14.76
CA PHE A 631 24.18 -11.61 14.21
C PHE A 631 23.88 -10.46 15.18
N LEU A 632 23.71 -10.72 16.47
CA LEU A 632 23.48 -9.67 17.47
C LEU A 632 24.65 -8.70 17.60
N ILE A 633 25.89 -9.20 17.50
CA ILE A 633 27.11 -8.38 17.52
C ILE A 633 27.21 -7.53 16.25
N GLU A 634 26.95 -8.11 15.07
CA GLU A 634 26.97 -7.36 13.81
C GLU A 634 25.89 -6.27 13.77
N LEU A 635 24.69 -6.58 14.25
CA LEU A 635 23.59 -5.62 14.38
C LEU A 635 23.96 -4.44 15.29
N GLU A 636 24.66 -4.70 16.40
CA GLU A 636 25.14 -3.65 17.29
C GLU A 636 26.12 -2.69 16.58
N ASN A 637 26.91 -3.20 15.63
CA ASN A 637 27.83 -2.35 14.85
C ASN A 637 27.08 -1.48 13.84
N THR A 638 26.04 -2.00 13.20
CA THR A 638 25.31 -1.27 12.14
C THR A 638 24.30 -0.26 12.67
N ARG A 639 23.70 -0.52 13.83
CA ARG A 639 22.61 0.31 14.36
C ARG A 639 23.03 1.70 14.81
N ALA A 640 22.10 2.65 14.77
CA ALA A 640 22.33 4.05 15.13
C ALA A 640 22.49 4.23 16.65
N ILE A 641 21.60 3.62 17.44
CA ILE A 641 21.64 3.73 18.91
C ILE A 641 22.37 2.52 19.46
N LYS A 642 23.50 2.72 20.14
CA LYS A 642 24.25 1.62 20.80
C LYS A 642 23.57 1.22 22.10
N VAL A 643 23.31 -0.08 22.26
CA VAL A 643 22.48 -0.65 23.32
C VAL A 643 23.26 -1.61 24.22
N PHE A 644 24.37 -2.19 23.74
CA PHE A 644 25.23 -3.01 24.60
C PHE A 644 25.77 -2.19 25.77
N GLY A 645 25.72 -2.79 26.96
CA GLY A 645 26.12 -2.15 28.22
C GLY A 645 25.15 -1.07 28.76
N LYS A 646 24.06 -0.74 28.06
CA LYS A 646 23.05 0.22 28.55
C LYS A 646 22.04 -0.45 29.48
N ARG A 647 21.62 0.28 30.52
CA ARG A 647 20.57 -0.19 31.45
C ARG A 647 19.20 -0.13 30.76
N LYS A 648 18.54 -1.28 30.63
CA LYS A 648 17.17 -1.40 30.05
C LYS A 648 16.11 -0.56 30.78
N ILE A 649 16.37 -0.16 32.03
CA ILE A 649 15.48 0.69 32.84
C ILE A 649 15.19 2.04 32.15
N ILE A 650 16.18 2.63 31.45
CA ILE A 650 15.98 3.90 30.74
C ILE A 650 14.96 3.71 29.61
N GLY A 651 15.10 2.65 28.81
CA GLY A 651 14.15 2.36 27.73
C GLY A 651 12.75 2.02 28.25
N LEU A 652 12.65 1.34 29.39
CA LEU A 652 11.37 1.06 30.04
C LEU A 652 10.70 2.35 30.57
N ALA A 653 11.46 3.29 31.13
CA ALA A 653 10.94 4.59 31.57
C ALA A 653 10.41 5.42 30.39
N ILE A 654 11.15 5.46 29.27
CA ILE A 654 10.71 6.11 28.02
C ILE A 654 9.43 5.44 27.49
N THR A 655 9.36 4.11 27.54
CA THR A 655 8.17 3.34 27.14
C THR A 655 6.95 3.70 27.98
N PHE A 656 7.11 3.79 29.30
CA PHE A 656 6.01 4.16 30.20
C PHE A 656 5.52 5.59 29.95
N PHE A 657 6.45 6.54 29.78
CA PHE A 657 6.13 7.91 29.40
C PHE A 657 5.36 7.97 28.07
N ALA A 658 5.82 7.23 27.06
CA ALA A 658 5.13 7.15 25.77
C ALA A 658 3.70 6.59 25.90
N GLY A 659 3.51 5.55 26.71
CA GLY A 659 2.19 4.97 26.96
C GLY A 659 1.23 5.95 27.64
N LEU A 660 1.71 6.76 28.59
CA LEU A 660 0.92 7.83 29.20
C LEU A 660 0.53 8.89 28.17
N CYS A 661 1.48 9.34 27.35
CA CYS A 661 1.20 10.27 26.26
C CYS A 661 0.14 9.72 25.29
N PHE A 662 0.26 8.44 24.91
CA PHE A 662 -0.71 7.80 24.03
C PHE A 662 -2.09 7.64 24.66
N SER A 663 -2.17 7.39 25.96
CA SER A 663 -3.48 7.29 26.63
C SER A 663 -4.33 8.57 26.59
N LEU A 664 -3.72 9.72 26.30
CA LEU A 664 -4.39 11.02 26.34
C LEU A 664 -4.76 11.56 24.96
N PHE A 665 -4.15 11.09 23.86
CA PHE A 665 -4.43 11.68 22.53
C PHE A 665 -5.86 11.42 22.07
N SER A 666 -6.34 10.18 22.25
CA SER A 666 -7.67 9.75 21.79
C SER A 666 -8.78 10.46 22.57
N PRO A 667 -8.73 10.55 23.93
CA PRO A 667 -9.63 11.39 24.71
C PRO A 667 -9.61 12.89 24.33
N ALA A 668 -8.42 13.46 24.08
CA ALA A 668 -8.33 14.86 23.65
C ALA A 668 -8.96 15.06 22.26
N PHE A 669 -8.75 14.13 21.33
CA PHE A 669 -9.37 14.16 20.01
C PHE A 669 -10.91 14.01 20.09
N ASN A 670 -11.38 13.10 20.94
CA ASN A 670 -12.80 12.92 21.22
C ASN A 670 -13.45 14.24 21.67
N LEU A 671 -12.86 14.89 22.68
CA LEU A 671 -13.31 16.21 23.17
C LEU A 671 -13.36 17.27 22.05
N ALA A 672 -12.38 17.26 21.14
CA ALA A 672 -12.36 18.18 20.01
C ALA A 672 -13.53 17.96 19.05
N THR A 673 -13.87 16.71 18.76
CA THR A 673 -14.94 16.38 17.78
C THR A 673 -16.35 16.35 18.37
N ASN A 674 -16.49 16.12 19.67
CA ASN A 674 -17.80 15.93 20.29
C ASN A 674 -18.23 17.04 21.25
N ASP A 675 -17.32 17.93 21.66
CA ASP A 675 -17.54 19.05 22.58
C ASP A 675 -18.35 18.67 23.84
N GLN A 676 -17.98 17.56 24.47
CA GLN A 676 -18.66 17.00 25.65
C GLN A 676 -18.65 17.92 26.88
N TRP A 677 -17.74 18.89 26.90
CA TRP A 677 -17.66 19.91 27.94
C TRP A 677 -18.42 21.20 27.59
N ASN A 678 -19.18 21.22 26.49
CA ASN A 678 -19.98 22.35 26.01
C ASN A 678 -19.19 23.67 26.01
N ARG A 679 -17.98 23.64 25.44
CA ARG A 679 -17.07 24.79 25.40
C ARG A 679 -17.29 25.67 24.18
N LEU A 680 -17.95 25.16 23.14
CA LEU A 680 -18.33 25.95 21.97
C LEU A 680 -19.49 26.90 22.30
N LYS A 681 -19.49 28.08 21.65
CA LYS A 681 -20.59 29.04 21.74
C LYS A 681 -21.86 28.45 21.08
N GLN A 682 -23.03 28.86 21.57
CA GLN A 682 -24.31 28.42 21.00
C GLN A 682 -24.39 28.77 19.51
N GLY A 683 -24.71 27.77 18.68
CA GLY A 683 -24.79 27.90 17.22
C GLY A 683 -23.49 27.67 16.45
N VAL A 684 -22.35 27.41 17.12
CA VAL A 684 -21.12 26.98 16.46
C VAL A 684 -21.15 25.45 16.30
N PRO A 685 -21.04 24.91 15.07
CA PRO A 685 -21.07 23.47 14.86
C PRO A 685 -19.81 22.80 15.39
N LYS A 686 -19.95 21.53 15.80
CA LYS A 686 -18.84 20.71 16.32
C LYS A 686 -17.75 20.54 15.26
N LEU A 687 -16.51 20.41 15.70
CA LEU A 687 -15.39 20.24 14.79
C LEU A 687 -15.53 18.90 14.07
N VAL A 688 -15.59 18.92 12.73
CA VAL A 688 -15.65 17.66 11.98
C VAL A 688 -14.33 16.93 12.08
N VAL A 689 -14.37 15.60 11.97
CA VAL A 689 -13.21 14.71 12.18
C VAL A 689 -12.00 15.13 11.34
N TYR A 690 -12.23 15.56 10.09
CA TYR A 690 -11.17 15.95 9.17
C TYR A 690 -10.48 17.26 9.58
N THR A 691 -11.26 18.25 10.02
CA THR A 691 -10.72 19.52 10.54
C THR A 691 -9.98 19.30 11.86
N ALA A 692 -10.54 18.48 12.75
CA ALA A 692 -9.87 18.08 13.99
C ALA A 692 -8.53 17.38 13.69
N PHE A 693 -8.52 16.42 12.75
CA PHE A 693 -7.31 15.70 12.37
C PHE A 693 -6.25 16.59 11.71
N PHE A 694 -6.68 17.60 10.94
CA PHE A 694 -5.78 18.60 10.38
C PHE A 694 -5.05 19.38 11.50
N TYR A 695 -5.77 20.01 12.43
CA TYR A 695 -5.15 20.77 13.53
C TYR A 695 -4.31 19.89 14.47
N PHE A 696 -4.79 18.68 14.74
CA PHE A 696 -4.05 17.65 15.47
C PHE A 696 -2.71 17.33 14.78
N SER A 697 -2.71 17.16 13.46
CA SER A 697 -1.51 16.81 12.70
C SER A 697 -0.54 18.00 12.56
N VAL A 698 -1.07 19.22 12.45
CA VAL A 698 -0.27 20.45 12.45
C VAL A 698 0.48 20.61 13.78
N SER A 699 -0.19 20.45 14.92
CA SER A 699 0.49 20.56 16.23
C SER A 699 1.48 19.43 16.45
N CYS A 700 1.15 18.21 16.02
CA CYS A 700 2.06 17.05 16.01
C CYS A 700 3.33 17.36 15.22
N PHE A 701 3.19 17.95 14.01
CA PHE A 701 4.33 18.32 13.18
C PHE A 701 5.19 19.43 13.81
N ILE A 702 4.57 20.48 14.35
CA ILE A 702 5.30 21.60 14.96
C ILE A 702 6.16 21.14 16.13
N ILE A 703 5.59 20.38 17.07
CA ILE A 703 6.38 19.89 18.21
C ILE A 703 7.45 18.88 17.77
N ALA A 704 7.15 18.02 16.80
CA ALA A 704 8.13 17.11 16.22
C ALA A 704 9.30 17.87 15.58
N LEU A 705 9.02 18.92 14.82
CA LEU A 705 10.01 19.77 14.18
C LEU A 705 10.91 20.43 15.22
N ILE A 706 10.32 21.08 16.24
CA ILE A 706 11.07 21.75 17.30
C ILE A 706 11.99 20.77 18.01
N LEU A 707 11.46 19.64 18.50
CA LEU A 707 12.23 18.67 19.27
C LEU A 707 13.32 17.99 18.44
N ASN A 708 13.03 17.62 17.19
CA ASN A 708 14.03 16.95 16.36
C ASN A 708 15.10 17.92 15.86
N VAL A 709 14.77 19.19 15.59
CA VAL A 709 15.78 20.22 15.33
C VAL A 709 16.67 20.40 16.56
N VAL A 710 16.12 20.43 17.77
CA VAL A 710 16.93 20.44 19.00
C VAL A 710 17.82 19.19 19.08
N PHE A 711 17.30 18.00 18.82
CA PHE A 711 18.07 16.74 18.84
C PHE A 711 19.10 16.60 17.73
N LEU A 712 19.03 17.37 16.64
CA LEU A 712 20.14 17.46 15.68
C LEU A 712 21.39 18.03 16.34
N TYR A 713 21.24 19.09 17.14
CA TYR A 713 22.35 19.82 17.76
C TYR A 713 22.70 19.28 19.16
N TYR A 714 21.71 18.78 19.89
CA TYR A 714 21.81 18.22 21.24
C TYR A 714 21.26 16.79 21.26
N PRO A 715 21.97 15.84 20.62
CA PRO A 715 21.51 14.46 20.52
C PRO A 715 21.51 13.76 21.88
N VAL A 716 20.53 12.89 22.08
CA VAL A 716 20.40 12.05 23.28
C VAL A 716 21.00 10.65 23.06
N LEU A 717 21.20 9.90 24.14
CA LEU A 717 21.68 8.50 24.13
C LEU A 717 23.04 8.27 23.42
N GLY A 718 23.88 9.29 23.33
CA GLY A 718 25.22 9.19 22.74
C GLY A 718 25.23 9.13 21.21
N LEU A 719 24.13 9.54 20.57
CA LEU A 719 24.08 9.73 19.12
C LEU A 719 25.04 10.85 18.68
N PRO A 720 25.61 10.77 17.46
CA PRO A 720 26.47 11.83 16.95
C PRO A 720 25.67 13.11 16.69
N LYS A 721 26.32 14.26 16.88
CA LYS A 721 25.76 15.55 16.50
C LYS A 721 25.57 15.59 14.99
N SER A 722 24.48 16.21 14.56
CA SER A 722 24.17 16.46 13.16
C SER A 722 23.93 17.95 12.95
N SER A 723 23.53 18.33 11.74
CA SER A 723 23.14 19.68 11.37
C SER A 723 21.97 19.64 10.40
N PHE A 724 21.25 20.75 10.27
CA PHE A 724 20.17 20.86 9.29
C PHE A 724 20.66 20.58 7.84
N LYS A 725 21.88 21.02 7.50
CA LYS A 725 22.50 20.73 6.21
C LYS A 725 22.77 19.22 6.02
N ALA A 726 23.26 18.55 7.06
CA ALA A 726 23.47 17.11 7.04
C ALA A 726 22.15 16.34 6.89
N TYR A 727 21.09 16.78 7.58
CA TYR A 727 19.74 16.25 7.39
C TYR A 727 19.28 16.38 5.94
N LEU A 728 19.35 17.56 5.33
CA LEU A 728 18.91 17.75 3.93
C LEU A 728 19.65 16.82 2.94
N ASN A 729 20.94 16.58 3.17
CA ASN A 729 21.76 15.71 2.33
C ASN A 729 21.59 14.21 2.61
N ASP A 730 20.95 13.83 3.73
CA ASP A 730 20.81 12.43 4.11
C ASP A 730 19.60 11.75 3.42
N TRP A 731 19.88 11.11 2.29
CA TRP A 731 18.91 10.35 1.50
C TRP A 731 18.89 8.84 1.78
N ASN A 732 19.81 8.33 2.60
CA ASN A 732 19.94 6.89 2.82
C ASN A 732 18.81 6.37 3.73
N GLY A 733 17.75 5.85 3.11
CA GLY A 733 16.57 5.36 3.82
C GLY A 733 15.46 6.39 4.06
N ARG A 734 15.60 7.62 3.52
CA ARG A 734 14.56 8.68 3.61
C ARG A 734 13.20 8.23 3.08
N TYR A 735 13.17 7.47 1.99
CA TYR A 735 11.91 6.96 1.40
C TYR A 735 11.16 6.00 2.33
N TRP A 736 11.87 5.21 3.15
CA TRP A 736 11.24 4.38 4.19
C TRP A 736 10.65 5.25 5.31
N ALA A 737 11.33 6.35 5.68
CA ALA A 737 10.82 7.26 6.69
C ALA A 737 9.54 7.98 6.20
N PHE A 738 9.51 8.37 4.92
CA PHE A 738 8.30 8.88 4.26
C PHE A 738 7.16 7.87 4.24
N LEU A 739 7.45 6.60 3.91
CA LEU A 739 6.44 5.54 3.97
C LEU A 739 5.87 5.38 5.39
N ALA A 740 6.73 5.39 6.41
CA ALA A 740 6.30 5.30 7.80
C ALA A 740 5.38 6.46 8.20
N GLY A 741 5.68 7.69 7.75
CA GLY A 741 4.84 8.84 8.03
C GLY A 741 3.47 8.75 7.35
N PHE A 742 3.41 8.31 6.10
CA PHE A 742 2.13 8.04 5.43
C PHE A 742 1.33 6.94 6.12
N LEU A 743 1.97 5.82 6.47
CA LEU A 743 1.32 4.71 7.19
C LEU A 743 0.72 5.19 8.52
N CYS A 744 1.45 6.01 9.28
CA CYS A 744 0.92 6.56 10.52
C CYS A 744 -0.20 7.57 10.29
N GLY A 745 -0.04 8.49 9.33
CA GLY A 745 -1.03 9.54 9.07
C GLY A 745 -2.35 8.98 8.55
N PHE A 746 -2.30 8.07 7.57
CA PHE A 746 -3.51 7.37 7.11
C PHE A 746 -4.10 6.47 8.19
N GLY A 747 -3.25 5.78 8.96
CA GLY A 747 -3.70 4.94 10.07
C GLY A 747 -4.47 5.71 11.14
N ASN A 748 -3.95 6.86 11.59
CA ASN A 748 -4.62 7.73 12.56
C ASN A 748 -5.91 8.32 11.98
N GLY A 749 -5.88 8.79 10.72
CA GLY A 749 -7.08 9.29 10.05
C GLY A 749 -8.21 8.26 10.01
N LEU A 750 -7.88 7.01 9.64
CA LEU A 750 -8.84 5.89 9.64
C LEU A 750 -9.31 5.52 11.05
N GLN A 751 -8.44 5.54 12.05
CA GLN A 751 -8.82 5.32 13.45
C GLN A 751 -9.84 6.37 13.91
N PHE A 752 -9.61 7.65 13.61
CA PHE A 752 -10.51 8.72 14.01
C PHE A 752 -11.85 8.69 13.26
N MET A 753 -11.83 8.36 11.96
CA MET A 753 -13.06 8.14 11.18
C MET A 753 -13.90 6.99 11.77
N GLY A 754 -13.26 5.87 12.10
CA GLY A 754 -13.91 4.74 12.76
C GLY A 754 -14.43 5.09 14.15
N GLY A 755 -13.66 5.85 14.93
CA GLY A 755 -14.02 6.31 16.27
C GLY A 755 -15.22 7.24 16.28
N GLN A 756 -15.31 8.18 15.35
CA GLN A 756 -16.47 9.05 15.25
C GLN A 756 -17.77 8.29 14.98
N ALA A 757 -17.68 7.21 14.19
CA ALA A 757 -18.81 6.38 13.79
C ALA A 757 -19.25 5.39 14.87
N ALA A 758 -18.28 4.74 15.52
CA ALA A 758 -18.48 3.54 16.36
C ALA A 758 -18.18 3.75 17.86
N GLY A 759 -17.74 4.96 18.24
CA GLY A 759 -17.22 5.30 19.56
C GLY A 759 -15.69 5.19 19.63
N TYR A 760 -15.05 6.21 20.20
CA TYR A 760 -13.60 6.29 20.34
C TYR A 760 -13.04 5.20 21.28
N ALA A 761 -13.82 4.74 22.26
CA ALA A 761 -13.38 3.65 23.13
C ALA A 761 -13.26 2.31 22.39
N ALA A 762 -14.15 2.04 21.43
CA ALA A 762 -14.00 0.88 20.55
C ALA A 762 -12.88 1.07 19.51
N ALA A 763 -12.64 2.29 19.04
CA ALA A 763 -11.54 2.62 18.14
C ALA A 763 -10.15 2.44 18.77
N ASP A 764 -10.04 2.48 20.08
CA ASP A 764 -8.80 2.10 20.77
C ASP A 764 -8.45 0.61 20.61
N SER A 765 -9.33 -0.24 20.05
CA SER A 765 -8.97 -1.59 19.57
C SER A 765 -7.80 -1.57 18.57
N VAL A 766 -7.65 -0.47 17.82
CA VAL A 766 -6.54 -0.23 16.91
C VAL A 766 -5.19 -0.23 17.64
N GLN A 767 -5.19 0.01 18.95
CA GLN A 767 -3.99 -0.05 19.77
C GLN A 767 -3.47 -1.48 19.95
N ALA A 768 -4.09 -2.52 19.40
CA ALA A 768 -3.51 -3.87 19.30
C ALA A 768 -2.31 -3.95 18.32
N LEU A 769 -1.56 -2.85 18.16
CA LEU A 769 -0.33 -2.71 17.38
C LEU A 769 0.65 -3.88 17.53
N PRO A 770 0.83 -4.47 18.74
CA PRO A 770 1.66 -5.65 18.92
C PRO A 770 1.38 -6.81 17.95
N LEU A 771 0.15 -6.99 17.46
CA LEU A 771 -0.18 -8.05 16.49
C LEU A 771 0.65 -7.91 15.21
N VAL A 772 0.70 -6.69 14.68
CA VAL A 772 1.32 -6.38 13.39
C VAL A 772 2.80 -6.05 13.58
N SER A 773 3.15 -5.28 14.60
CA SER A 773 4.54 -4.91 14.88
C SER A 773 5.38 -6.10 15.31
N THR A 774 4.84 -7.02 16.13
CA THR A 774 5.54 -8.26 16.52
C THR A 774 5.65 -9.22 15.34
N PHE A 775 4.64 -9.29 14.46
CA PHE A 775 4.75 -10.03 13.21
C PHE A 775 5.94 -9.54 12.38
N TRP A 776 6.05 -8.23 12.15
CA TRP A 776 7.19 -7.65 11.45
C TRP A 776 8.51 -7.84 12.22
N GLY A 777 8.49 -7.78 13.55
CA GLY A 777 9.64 -8.10 14.40
C GLY A 777 10.15 -9.53 14.19
N VAL A 778 9.25 -10.51 14.14
CA VAL A 778 9.62 -11.90 13.89
C VAL A 778 10.11 -12.10 12.44
N VAL A 779 9.44 -11.49 11.47
CA VAL A 779 9.70 -11.72 10.03
C VAL A 779 10.91 -10.94 9.52
N LEU A 780 11.03 -9.65 9.81
CA LEU A 780 12.08 -8.78 9.27
C LEU A 780 13.34 -8.78 10.12
N PHE A 781 13.19 -8.97 11.43
CA PHE A 781 14.29 -8.83 12.38
C PHE A 781 14.73 -10.15 12.99
N GLY A 782 14.02 -11.24 12.68
CA GLY A 782 14.24 -12.53 13.29
C GLY A 782 14.09 -12.49 14.81
N GLU A 783 13.27 -11.58 15.35
CA GLU A 783 13.00 -11.55 16.79
C GLU A 783 12.43 -12.90 17.23
N TYR A 784 12.90 -13.38 18.37
CA TYR A 784 12.56 -14.69 18.92
C TYR A 784 13.04 -15.91 18.10
N ARG A 785 13.79 -15.74 17.00
CA ARG A 785 14.38 -16.88 16.28
C ARG A 785 15.36 -17.61 17.19
N ARG A 786 15.27 -18.94 17.19
CA ARG A 786 16.07 -19.84 18.03
C ARG A 786 15.88 -19.58 19.54
N SER A 787 14.73 -19.06 19.93
CA SER A 787 14.37 -18.93 21.35
C SER A 787 13.76 -20.23 21.86
N SER A 788 13.64 -20.37 23.18
CA SER A 788 13.15 -21.59 23.80
C SER A 788 11.66 -21.86 23.47
N ARG A 789 11.23 -23.12 23.58
CA ARG A 789 9.81 -23.49 23.41
C ARG A 789 8.89 -22.70 24.34
N LYS A 790 9.37 -22.40 25.55
CA LYS A 790 8.68 -21.54 26.52
C LYS A 790 8.43 -20.14 25.97
N THR A 791 9.45 -19.51 25.37
CA THR A 791 9.32 -18.19 24.74
C THR A 791 8.28 -18.20 23.63
N TYR A 792 8.28 -19.22 22.76
CA TYR A 792 7.28 -19.35 21.70
C TYR A 792 5.85 -19.55 22.22
N LEU A 793 5.67 -20.38 23.26
CA LEU A 793 4.35 -20.58 23.86
C LEU A 793 3.80 -19.28 24.47
N LEU A 794 4.63 -18.55 25.23
CA LEU A 794 4.24 -17.27 25.81
C LEU A 794 3.90 -16.24 24.72
N LEU A 795 4.66 -16.22 23.62
CA LEU A 795 4.43 -15.33 22.48
C LEU A 795 3.08 -15.64 21.81
N PHE A 796 2.78 -16.92 21.59
CA PHE A 796 1.49 -17.34 21.05
C PHE A 796 0.32 -16.91 21.95
N CYS A 797 0.41 -17.18 23.26
CA CYS A 797 -0.63 -16.78 24.21
C CYS A 797 -0.84 -15.26 24.24
N MET A 798 0.24 -14.48 24.19
CA MET A 798 0.19 -13.01 24.13
C MET A 798 -0.56 -12.53 22.88
N LEU A 799 -0.19 -13.03 21.70
CA LEU A 799 -0.83 -12.65 20.43
C LEU A 799 -2.30 -13.06 20.39
N PHE A 800 -2.63 -14.26 20.90
CA PHE A 800 -4.01 -14.72 21.01
C PHE A 800 -4.88 -13.80 21.88
N MET A 801 -4.33 -13.28 22.99
CA MET A 801 -5.02 -12.30 23.83
C MET A 801 -5.27 -10.98 23.09
N PHE A 802 -4.32 -10.48 22.31
CA PHE A 802 -4.55 -9.28 21.49
C PHE A 802 -5.62 -9.49 20.40
N ILE A 803 -5.64 -10.65 19.73
CA ILE A 803 -6.70 -10.98 18.76
C ILE A 803 -8.07 -10.98 19.43
N SER A 804 -8.16 -11.62 20.60
CA SER A 804 -9.39 -11.67 21.41
C SER A 804 -9.82 -10.25 21.82
N ALA A 805 -8.87 -9.41 22.25
CA ALA A 805 -9.13 -8.04 22.63
C ALA A 805 -9.68 -7.19 21.47
N VAL A 806 -9.09 -7.30 20.27
CA VAL A 806 -9.56 -6.60 19.07
C VAL A 806 -11.01 -6.98 18.77
N ALA A 807 -11.30 -8.28 18.72
CA ALA A 807 -12.64 -8.78 18.41
C ALA A 807 -13.68 -8.27 19.42
N VAL A 808 -13.35 -8.32 20.71
CA VAL A 808 -14.24 -7.92 21.80
C VAL A 808 -14.43 -6.39 21.83
N LEU A 809 -13.36 -5.60 21.73
CA LEU A 809 -13.46 -4.13 21.72
C LEU A 809 -14.26 -3.62 20.50
N MET A 810 -14.03 -4.17 19.30
CA MET A 810 -14.82 -3.82 18.12
C MET A 810 -16.27 -4.30 18.21
N ALA A 811 -16.54 -5.44 18.86
CA ALA A 811 -17.90 -5.90 19.11
C ALA A 811 -18.68 -4.93 20.02
N SER A 812 -17.98 -4.22 20.92
CA SER A 812 -18.56 -3.21 21.81
C SER A 812 -19.01 -1.92 21.09
N SER A 813 -18.65 -1.74 19.81
CA SER A 813 -19.02 -0.59 19.00
C SER A 813 -20.51 -0.28 19.05
N GLY A 814 -20.84 0.96 19.44
CA GLY A 814 -22.18 1.52 19.34
C GLY A 814 -22.40 2.22 18.01
N HIS A 815 -23.55 2.88 17.85
CA HIS A 815 -23.84 3.73 16.69
C HIS A 815 -24.26 5.09 17.19
N ARG A 816 -23.55 6.14 16.76
CA ARG A 816 -23.81 7.52 17.19
C ARG A 816 -25.04 8.02 16.44
N LYS A 817 -26.08 8.40 17.20
CA LYS A 817 -27.35 8.90 16.66
C LYS A 817 -27.21 10.31 16.11
#